data_AF-A0A4U6CSC7-F1
#
_entry.id   AF-A0A4U6CSC7-F1
#
_cell.length_a   1.000
_cell.length_b   1.000
_cell.length_c   1.000
_cell.angle_alpha   90.00
_cell.angle_beta   90.00
_cell.angle_gamma   90.00
#
_symmetry.space_group_name_H-M   'P 1'
#
loop_
_entity.id
_entity.type
_entity.pdbx_description
1 polymer ?
#
loop_
_entity_poly.entity_id
_entity_poly.type
_entity_poly.pdbx_seq_one_letter_code
_entity_poly.pdbx_strand_id
1 'polypeptide(L)'
;MKNIVLTTLLSLGCLAAQAQSKAKTEDDYYRIITMPIPQNIQMEVGGLAVLPDGRLAASTRRGEVWMISNPYMKGDGQPTFHRFASGLHEPLGLFYRGKDILLSQRGEVTRLVDTDNDGVADVYDSFARWPLSGNYHQYSYGPIPMPNGEMLVTLNLDWIGRGASQSKWRGWMLKLGQDGSLTPYATGLRSPAGFGSYKGDIFYTENQGDWVGSGRMTHLEKGDFAGNVAGLRWSSEPGSPVKLKPEDIPDTGEPLYDAAKRVPGIKPPAVWFPHTLMGISTSDFKEDTTGGAFGPFAGQVFVGDQGHSKVMRVDMEKVNGVYQGACFPFREGFESGIIRMVWGLDGSMFVGQTSRGWSATGKADFGIQRLVWTGQTPFEMKNIRSMPDGFEVTFTSPVDKATASKSESYKLSSFTYKYHHIYGSPIINTNELAIKGIAVSEDGLRARIVLDPAALRKGYIHELKAEGVQSTDGLSLLHNIGYYTLNEIAGGAALTSSQYTASSKPTMSHDMGAMTASDSKGTETNSAKRVTEMPASWTNGPDQVINIGTVPGLKFDISEIQVKAGSKIRLNLNNNDDMLHNLVVVKPGTANTVGELGLNLGLKGTEMNYVPKTNDVLFHTNIVEPEKTESIYFVAPKQIGVYQYLCTFPGHYMLMQGKLKVVK
;
A
#
# COMPACT_ATOMS: atom_id res chain seq x y z
N MET A 1 -41.50 -62.31 -48.82
CA MET A 1 -40.37 -61.45 -48.38
C MET A 1 -40.95 -60.09 -48.03
N LYS A 2 -41.12 -59.82 -46.73
CA LYS A 2 -41.73 -58.59 -46.19
C LYS A 2 -40.67 -57.85 -45.38
N ASN A 3 -40.54 -56.55 -45.65
CA ASN A 3 -39.55 -55.63 -45.08
C ASN A 3 -39.75 -55.47 -43.56
N ILE A 4 -38.66 -55.57 -42.80
CA ILE A 4 -38.58 -55.22 -41.39
C ILE A 4 -38.08 -53.76 -41.30
N VAL A 5 -38.91 -52.89 -40.75
CA VAL A 5 -38.55 -51.51 -40.38
C VAL A 5 -38.02 -51.55 -38.95
N LEU A 6 -36.76 -51.17 -38.75
CA LEU A 6 -36.13 -51.02 -37.45
C LEU A 6 -36.18 -49.54 -37.05
N THR A 7 -37.05 -49.21 -36.09
CA THR A 7 -37.18 -47.85 -35.55
C THR A 7 -36.17 -47.67 -34.42
N THR A 8 -35.11 -46.89 -34.64
CA THR A 8 -34.16 -46.49 -33.59
C THR A 8 -34.64 -45.19 -32.96
N LEU A 9 -35.10 -45.24 -31.71
CA LEU A 9 -35.32 -44.03 -30.89
C LEU A 9 -33.94 -43.47 -30.48
N LEU A 10 -33.56 -42.31 -31.00
CA LEU A 10 -32.51 -41.47 -30.40
C LEU A 10 -33.17 -40.53 -29.39
N SER A 11 -32.94 -40.76 -28.10
CA SER A 11 -33.19 -39.80 -27.04
C SER A 11 -32.07 -38.74 -27.06
N LEU A 12 -32.36 -37.55 -27.63
CA LEU A 12 -31.52 -36.38 -27.40
C LEU A 12 -31.71 -35.91 -25.95
N GLY A 13 -30.78 -36.30 -25.07
CA GLY A 13 -30.59 -35.63 -23.80
C GLY A 13 -29.98 -34.25 -24.04
N CYS A 14 -30.76 -33.19 -23.84
CA CYS A 14 -30.24 -31.83 -23.72
C CYS A 14 -29.39 -31.73 -22.44
N LEU A 15 -28.09 -32.02 -22.56
CA LEU A 15 -27.10 -31.55 -21.60
C LEU A 15 -26.93 -30.05 -21.80
N ALA A 16 -27.67 -29.25 -21.05
CA ALA A 16 -27.33 -27.85 -20.84
C ALA A 16 -26.01 -27.82 -20.05
N ALA A 17 -24.89 -27.77 -20.78
CA ALA A 17 -23.62 -27.38 -20.19
C ALA A 17 -23.77 -25.92 -19.74
N GLN A 18 -23.99 -25.71 -18.43
CA GLN A 18 -23.72 -24.41 -17.83
C GLN A 18 -22.23 -24.15 -18.03
N ALA A 19 -21.90 -23.38 -19.07
CA ALA A 19 -20.58 -22.80 -19.22
C ALA A 19 -20.36 -21.91 -17.99
N GLN A 20 -19.59 -22.40 -17.03
CA GLN A 20 -19.18 -21.64 -15.87
C GLN A 20 -18.37 -20.46 -16.40
N SER A 21 -18.97 -19.27 -16.45
CA SER A 21 -18.31 -18.06 -16.94
C SER A 21 -17.05 -17.85 -16.10
N LYS A 22 -15.90 -17.69 -16.76
CA LYS A 22 -14.62 -17.40 -16.11
C LYS A 22 -14.81 -16.25 -15.10
N ALA A 23 -14.29 -16.41 -13.89
CA ALA A 23 -14.30 -15.35 -12.89
C ALA A 23 -13.66 -14.09 -13.48
N LYS A 24 -14.35 -12.95 -13.33
CA LYS A 24 -13.87 -11.66 -13.83
C LYS A 24 -12.63 -11.24 -13.05
N THR A 25 -11.67 -10.64 -13.74
CA THR A 25 -10.44 -10.10 -13.14
C THR A 25 -10.36 -8.60 -13.35
N GLU A 26 -9.40 -7.93 -12.70
CA GLU A 26 -9.19 -6.50 -12.87
C GLU A 26 -8.97 -6.10 -14.34
N ASP A 27 -8.33 -6.96 -15.13
CA ASP A 27 -7.99 -6.70 -16.54
C ASP A 27 -9.22 -6.66 -17.48
N ASP A 28 -10.32 -7.27 -17.07
CA ASP A 28 -11.61 -7.16 -17.78
C ASP A 28 -12.16 -5.72 -17.72
N TYR A 29 -11.79 -4.95 -16.70
CA TYR A 29 -12.32 -3.62 -16.41
C TYR A 29 -11.30 -2.49 -16.59
N TYR A 30 -10.04 -2.74 -16.27
CA TYR A 30 -8.95 -1.77 -16.38
C TYR A 30 -7.69 -2.41 -16.98
N ARG A 31 -7.38 -2.05 -18.22
CA ARG A 31 -6.22 -2.55 -18.95
C ARG A 31 -4.99 -1.73 -18.67
N ILE A 32 -3.86 -2.40 -18.47
CA ILE A 32 -2.55 -1.78 -18.41
C ILE A 32 -1.93 -1.86 -19.81
N ILE A 33 -1.54 -0.71 -20.35
CA ILE A 33 -0.90 -0.62 -21.67
C ILE A 33 0.52 -0.08 -21.47
N THR A 34 1.53 -0.90 -21.79
CA THR A 34 2.93 -0.48 -21.72
C THR A 34 3.30 0.43 -22.88
N MET A 35 3.93 1.57 -22.57
CA MET A 35 4.54 2.44 -23.57
C MET A 35 5.90 1.86 -23.98
N PRO A 36 6.15 1.62 -25.28
CA PRO A 36 7.46 1.18 -25.74
C PRO A 36 8.46 2.32 -25.58
N ILE A 37 9.54 2.05 -24.83
CA ILE A 37 10.63 3.00 -24.57
C ILE A 37 11.89 2.50 -25.28
N PRO A 38 12.62 3.35 -26.03
CA PRO A 38 13.89 2.98 -26.64
C PRO A 38 14.90 2.42 -25.63
N GLN A 39 15.60 1.34 -25.99
CA GLN A 39 16.51 0.62 -25.08
C GLN A 39 17.64 1.48 -24.49
N ASN A 40 18.02 2.57 -25.18
CA ASN A 40 19.06 3.49 -24.73
C ASN A 40 18.56 4.56 -23.75
N ILE A 41 17.26 4.60 -23.43
CA ILE A 41 16.66 5.56 -22.50
C ILE A 41 16.31 4.85 -21.19
N GLN A 42 16.92 5.30 -20.09
CA GLN A 42 16.58 4.84 -18.74
C GLN A 42 15.48 5.72 -18.14
N MET A 43 14.23 5.33 -18.38
CA MET A 43 13.03 6.10 -17.99
C MET A 43 12.66 5.90 -16.52
N GLU A 44 13.62 6.07 -15.60
CA GLU A 44 13.40 6.05 -14.14
C GLU A 44 12.56 7.28 -13.74
N VAL A 45 11.25 7.24 -13.94
CA VAL A 45 10.39 8.42 -13.83
C VAL A 45 10.48 9.06 -12.45
N GLY A 46 10.65 10.38 -12.41
CA GLY A 46 10.59 11.21 -11.19
C GLY A 46 9.42 12.20 -11.18
N GLY A 47 8.91 12.56 -12.36
CA GLY A 47 7.81 13.49 -12.57
C GLY A 47 7.15 13.26 -13.93
N LEU A 48 5.84 13.53 -14.02
CA LEU A 48 5.07 13.47 -15.25
C LEU A 48 4.21 14.74 -15.40
N ALA A 49 4.07 15.22 -16.63
CA ALA A 49 3.13 16.29 -16.96
C ALA A 49 2.52 16.05 -18.34
N VAL A 50 1.19 16.09 -18.43
CA VAL A 50 0.49 16.05 -19.72
C VAL A 50 0.39 17.47 -20.26
N LEU A 51 0.82 17.67 -21.50
CA LEU A 51 0.79 18.96 -22.18
C LEU A 51 -0.56 19.14 -22.91
N PRO A 52 -1.02 20.40 -23.10
CA PRO A 52 -2.28 20.67 -23.80
C PRO A 52 -2.34 20.16 -25.25
N ASP A 53 -1.19 19.99 -25.89
CA ASP A 53 -1.05 19.46 -27.25
C ASP A 53 -1.08 17.91 -27.32
N GLY A 54 -1.22 17.24 -26.17
CA GLY A 54 -1.27 15.79 -26.08
C GLY A 54 0.09 15.11 -25.95
N ARG A 55 1.20 15.85 -25.86
CA ARG A 55 2.49 15.27 -25.44
C ARG A 55 2.50 14.93 -23.95
N LEU A 56 3.38 14.02 -23.58
CA LEU A 56 3.70 13.71 -22.19
C LEU A 56 5.14 14.14 -21.93
N ALA A 57 5.37 14.98 -20.93
CA ALA A 57 6.70 15.26 -20.43
C ALA A 57 7.00 14.36 -19.23
N ALA A 58 8.23 13.85 -19.16
CA ALA A 58 8.70 12.98 -18.08
C ALA A 58 10.08 13.42 -17.60
N SER A 59 10.24 13.67 -16.30
CA SER A 59 11.58 13.80 -15.71
C SER A 59 12.07 12.44 -15.24
N THR A 60 13.39 12.22 -15.28
CA THR A 60 14.01 10.97 -14.86
C THR A 60 14.96 11.19 -13.69
N ARG A 61 15.08 10.22 -12.79
CA ARG A 61 16.07 10.24 -11.69
C ARG A 61 17.53 10.31 -12.17
N ARG A 62 17.75 10.10 -13.47
CA ARG A 62 19.03 10.26 -14.17
C ARG A 62 19.37 11.72 -14.51
N GLY A 63 18.47 12.66 -14.22
CA GLY A 63 18.74 14.09 -14.40
C GLY A 63 18.29 14.64 -15.74
N GLU A 64 17.30 14.03 -16.37
CA GLU A 64 16.81 14.42 -17.69
C GLU A 64 15.33 14.80 -17.65
N VAL A 65 14.90 15.58 -18.65
CA VAL A 65 13.48 15.79 -18.98
C VAL A 65 13.27 15.40 -20.44
N TRP A 66 12.29 14.54 -20.69
CA TRP A 66 11.94 14.02 -22.00
C TRP A 66 10.56 14.52 -22.42
N MET A 67 10.43 14.96 -23.66
CA MET A 67 9.17 15.25 -24.34
C MET A 67 8.78 14.04 -25.19
N ILE A 68 7.65 13.44 -24.87
CA ILE A 68 7.15 12.20 -25.49
C ILE A 68 5.97 12.55 -26.38
N SER A 69 6.13 12.35 -27.68
CA SER A 69 5.06 12.53 -28.67
C SER A 69 4.31 11.23 -28.91
N ASN A 70 3.03 11.34 -29.26
CA ASN A 70 2.09 10.22 -29.39
C ASN A 70 2.07 9.24 -28.18
N PRO A 71 2.01 9.73 -26.91
CA PRO A 71 2.03 8.85 -25.75
C PRO A 71 0.76 7.99 -25.61
N TYR A 72 -0.32 8.36 -26.31
CA TYR A 72 -1.58 7.61 -26.36
C TYR A 72 -1.55 6.46 -27.39
N MET A 73 -0.51 6.38 -28.23
CA MET A 73 -0.35 5.38 -29.29
C MET A 73 -1.58 5.32 -30.21
N LYS A 74 -2.04 6.50 -30.67
CA LYS A 74 -3.13 6.57 -31.65
C LYS A 74 -2.58 6.28 -33.05
N GLY A 75 -3.37 5.56 -33.85
CA GLY A 75 -2.99 5.14 -35.20
C GLY A 75 -1.91 4.05 -35.20
N ASP A 76 -1.08 4.06 -36.22
CA ASP A 76 0.03 3.13 -36.48
C ASP A 76 1.41 3.68 -36.06
N GLY A 77 1.48 4.94 -35.61
CA GLY A 77 2.70 5.57 -35.12
C GLY A 77 3.12 5.12 -33.73
N GLN A 78 4.43 4.98 -33.50
CA GLN A 78 5.02 4.71 -32.18
C GLN A 78 5.29 6.03 -31.42
N PRO A 79 5.38 6.00 -30.08
CA PRO A 79 5.85 7.14 -29.30
C PRO A 79 7.28 7.54 -29.69
N THR A 80 7.56 8.83 -29.76
CA THR A 80 8.91 9.36 -30.01
C THR A 80 9.37 10.20 -28.82
N PHE A 81 10.66 10.14 -28.53
CA PHE A 81 11.26 10.72 -27.33
C PHE A 81 12.29 11.76 -27.73
N HIS A 82 12.10 13.00 -27.28
CA HIS A 82 13.04 14.10 -27.48
C HIS A 82 13.52 14.60 -26.12
N ARG A 83 14.83 14.70 -25.91
CA ARG A 83 15.39 15.15 -24.63
C ARG A 83 15.36 16.68 -24.57
N PHE A 84 14.48 17.21 -23.74
CA PHE A 84 14.30 18.65 -23.52
C PHE A 84 15.36 19.21 -22.57
N ALA A 85 15.74 18.49 -21.52
CA ALA A 85 16.73 18.97 -20.55
C ALA A 85 17.62 17.83 -20.02
N SER A 86 18.81 18.18 -19.54
CA SER A 86 19.74 17.24 -18.89
C SER A 86 20.62 17.94 -17.85
N GLY A 87 21.33 17.16 -17.02
CA GLY A 87 22.26 17.71 -16.01
C GLY A 87 21.60 18.07 -14.67
N LEU A 88 20.36 17.63 -14.44
CA LEU A 88 19.62 17.87 -13.20
C LEU A 88 19.99 16.85 -12.11
N HIS A 89 19.95 17.25 -10.85
CA HIS A 89 20.25 16.39 -9.71
C HIS A 89 19.02 15.64 -9.22
N GLU A 90 18.73 14.50 -9.87
CA GLU A 90 17.63 13.59 -9.53
C GLU A 90 16.27 14.32 -9.39
N PRO A 91 15.72 14.82 -10.52
CA PRO A 91 14.47 15.57 -10.53
C PRO A 91 13.28 14.68 -10.15
N LEU A 92 12.48 15.11 -9.18
CA LEU A 92 11.36 14.36 -8.59
C LEU A 92 10.04 15.16 -8.59
N GLY A 93 9.75 15.73 -9.74
CA GLY A 93 8.47 16.33 -10.09
C GLY A 93 8.57 17.01 -11.45
N LEU A 94 7.45 17.53 -11.93
CA LEU A 94 7.37 18.21 -13.22
C LEU A 94 6.08 19.03 -13.29
N PHE A 95 6.19 20.33 -13.49
CA PHE A 95 5.05 21.23 -13.64
C PHE A 95 5.25 22.14 -14.85
N TYR A 96 4.51 21.85 -15.92
CA TYR A 96 4.49 22.67 -17.13
C TYR A 96 3.55 23.86 -16.96
N ARG A 97 4.03 25.08 -17.25
CA ARG A 97 3.26 26.34 -17.12
C ARG A 97 3.02 27.05 -18.45
N GLY A 98 3.07 26.32 -19.56
CA GLY A 98 2.95 26.88 -20.92
C GLY A 98 4.28 27.41 -21.46
N LYS A 99 4.89 28.36 -20.76
CA LYS A 99 6.13 29.05 -21.19
C LYS A 99 7.41 28.49 -20.60
N ASP A 100 7.30 27.70 -19.53
CA ASP A 100 8.43 27.12 -18.82
C ASP A 100 7.99 25.87 -18.06
N ILE A 101 8.98 25.14 -17.54
CA ILE A 101 8.77 23.98 -16.67
C ILE A 101 9.42 24.25 -15.32
N LEU A 102 8.71 24.00 -14.23
CA LEU A 102 9.29 23.90 -12.90
C LEU A 102 9.45 22.44 -12.50
N LEU A 103 10.56 22.11 -11.85
CA LEU A 103 10.77 20.79 -11.24
C LEU A 103 11.62 20.90 -9.98
N SER A 104 11.36 20.05 -9.00
CA SER A 104 12.23 19.90 -7.83
C SER A 104 13.38 18.95 -8.17
N GLN A 105 14.60 19.41 -7.96
CA GLN A 105 15.78 18.58 -7.76
C GLN A 105 16.19 18.61 -6.28
N ARG A 106 17.24 17.87 -5.89
CA ARG A 106 17.56 17.67 -4.46
C ARG A 106 17.58 18.96 -3.64
N GLY A 107 18.24 20.03 -4.12
CA GLY A 107 18.46 21.28 -3.38
C GLY A 107 17.63 22.49 -3.82
N GLU A 108 16.81 22.36 -4.85
CA GLU A 108 16.07 23.50 -5.41
C GLU A 108 14.89 23.10 -6.28
N VAL A 109 13.99 24.05 -6.52
CA VAL A 109 13.13 24.05 -7.69
C VAL A 109 13.88 24.76 -8.82
N THR A 110 14.06 24.09 -9.95
CA THR A 110 14.67 24.65 -11.15
C THR A 110 13.58 25.00 -12.15
N ARG A 111 13.72 26.17 -12.77
CA ARG A 111 12.91 26.64 -13.89
C ARG A 111 13.70 26.38 -15.19
N LEU A 112 13.07 25.68 -16.11
CA LEU A 112 13.59 25.37 -17.43
C LEU A 112 12.82 26.16 -18.49
N VAL A 113 13.56 26.79 -19.41
CA VAL A 113 12.99 27.54 -20.55
C VAL A 113 13.76 27.14 -21.80
N ASP A 114 13.04 27.10 -22.91
CA ASP A 114 13.56 27.04 -24.27
C ASP A 114 13.27 28.42 -24.89
N THR A 115 14.29 29.25 -25.09
CA THR A 115 14.12 30.64 -25.51
C THR A 115 14.12 30.84 -27.02
N ASP A 116 14.63 29.86 -27.79
CA ASP A 116 14.68 29.91 -29.25
C ASP A 116 13.68 28.96 -29.94
N ASN A 117 12.94 28.17 -29.16
CA ASN A 117 11.94 27.18 -29.58
C ASN A 117 12.51 26.01 -30.40
N ASP A 118 13.75 25.60 -30.14
CA ASP A 118 14.37 24.44 -30.80
C ASP A 118 13.94 23.09 -30.18
N GLY A 119 13.19 23.12 -29.07
CA GLY A 119 12.74 21.94 -28.34
C GLY A 119 13.68 21.52 -27.21
N VAL A 120 14.71 22.30 -26.90
CA VAL A 120 15.70 22.06 -25.86
C VAL A 120 15.75 23.25 -24.89
N ALA A 121 15.81 22.97 -23.59
CA ALA A 121 15.99 24.01 -22.59
C ALA A 121 17.41 24.59 -22.66
N ASP A 122 17.49 25.90 -22.81
CA ASP A 122 18.73 26.70 -22.82
C ASP A 122 18.90 27.54 -21.54
N VAL A 123 17.84 27.71 -20.74
CA VAL A 123 17.86 28.41 -19.44
C VAL A 123 17.53 27.46 -18.29
N TYR A 124 18.37 27.51 -17.25
CA TYR A 124 18.22 26.76 -16.00
C TYR A 124 18.31 27.75 -14.82
N ASP A 125 17.16 28.27 -14.38
CA ASP A 125 17.11 29.22 -13.28
C ASP A 125 16.79 28.52 -11.96
N SER A 126 17.53 28.88 -10.92
CA SER A 126 17.25 28.43 -9.55
C SER A 126 16.06 29.22 -8.99
N PHE A 127 14.85 28.66 -9.10
CA PHE A 127 13.60 29.34 -8.76
C PHE A 127 13.37 29.42 -7.24
N ALA A 128 13.73 28.37 -6.50
CA ALA A 128 13.70 28.36 -5.03
C ALA A 128 14.74 27.37 -4.49
N ARG A 129 15.38 27.66 -3.35
CA ARG A 129 16.54 26.89 -2.85
C ARG A 129 16.41 26.50 -1.40
N TRP A 130 17.04 25.37 -1.04
CA TRP A 130 17.21 24.92 0.34
C TRP A 130 18.52 24.15 0.52
N PRO A 131 19.06 24.07 1.76
CA PRO A 131 20.34 23.40 2.01
C PRO A 131 20.26 21.87 1.89
N LEU A 132 21.42 21.25 1.61
CA LEU A 132 21.63 19.80 1.57
C LEU A 132 22.67 19.35 2.61
N SER A 133 22.53 18.13 3.12
CA SER A 133 23.51 17.44 3.97
C SER A 133 24.41 16.51 3.15
N GLY A 134 23.96 16.12 1.95
CA GLY A 134 24.59 15.07 1.13
C GLY A 134 24.08 13.66 1.43
N ASN A 135 23.13 13.47 2.35
CA ASN A 135 22.53 12.16 2.61
C ASN A 135 21.70 11.67 1.42
N TYR A 136 21.83 10.38 1.09
CA TYR A 136 21.14 9.73 -0.03
C TYR A 136 19.61 9.88 0.02
N HIS A 137 19.00 9.95 1.21
CA HIS A 137 17.55 10.03 1.36
C HIS A 137 16.98 11.45 1.28
N GLN A 138 17.81 12.48 1.06
CA GLN A 138 17.34 13.87 0.87
C GLN A 138 16.69 14.09 -0.50
N TYR A 139 15.55 13.45 -0.73
CA TYR A 139 14.67 13.69 -1.85
C TYR A 139 13.84 14.96 -1.63
N SER A 140 13.51 15.63 -2.72
CA SER A 140 12.63 16.81 -2.71
C SER A 140 11.62 16.64 -3.83
N TYR A 141 10.34 16.69 -3.48
CA TYR A 141 9.27 16.36 -4.41
C TYR A 141 8.50 17.62 -4.84
N GLY A 142 7.90 17.57 -6.04
CA GLY A 142 7.09 18.65 -6.61
C GLY A 142 7.82 19.51 -7.66
N PRO A 143 7.39 20.75 -7.90
CA PRO A 143 6.22 21.40 -7.29
C PRO A 143 4.89 20.82 -7.77
N ILE A 144 3.86 20.87 -6.92
CA ILE A 144 2.47 20.53 -7.26
C ILE A 144 1.61 21.78 -7.20
N PRO A 145 0.88 22.15 -8.26
CA PRO A 145 0.01 23.33 -8.24
C PRO A 145 -1.23 23.11 -7.37
N MET A 146 -1.65 24.17 -6.70
CA MET A 146 -2.90 24.23 -5.94
C MET A 146 -3.94 25.10 -6.67
N PRO A 147 -5.25 24.90 -6.43
CA PRO A 147 -6.29 25.70 -7.08
C PRO A 147 -6.20 27.21 -6.83
N ASN A 148 -5.60 27.63 -5.72
CA ASN A 148 -5.40 29.03 -5.36
C ASN A 148 -4.17 29.68 -6.04
N GLY A 149 -3.48 28.96 -6.92
CA GLY A 149 -2.30 29.45 -7.64
C GLY A 149 -0.99 29.36 -6.86
N GLU A 150 -0.99 28.92 -5.60
CA GLU A 150 0.25 28.53 -4.91
C GLU A 150 0.72 27.15 -5.38
N MET A 151 1.95 26.78 -5.02
CA MET A 151 2.49 25.44 -5.24
C MET A 151 2.91 24.81 -3.92
N LEU A 152 3.02 23.48 -3.91
CA LEU A 152 3.55 22.73 -2.78
C LEU A 152 4.87 22.05 -3.15
N VAL A 153 5.79 21.98 -2.19
CA VAL A 153 6.95 21.09 -2.22
C VAL A 153 7.07 20.37 -0.89
N THR A 154 7.57 19.15 -0.91
CA THR A 154 7.86 18.38 0.31
C THR A 154 9.33 17.98 0.33
N LEU A 155 9.92 18.04 1.53
CA LEU A 155 11.34 17.72 1.73
C LEU A 155 11.43 16.46 2.58
N ASN A 156 11.94 15.37 2.01
CA ASN A 156 12.10 14.08 2.66
C ASN A 156 13.10 14.17 3.83
N LEU A 157 12.97 13.29 4.84
CA LEU A 157 14.00 13.14 5.88
C LEU A 157 15.27 12.46 5.36
N ASP A 158 16.38 12.72 6.04
CA ASP A 158 17.60 11.93 5.95
C ASP A 158 17.40 10.55 6.62
N TRP A 159 18.23 9.56 6.26
CA TRP A 159 18.31 8.27 6.96
C TRP A 159 19.71 8.05 7.54
N ILE A 160 19.77 7.86 8.86
CA ILE A 160 21.00 7.56 9.61
C ILE A 160 20.80 6.42 10.63
N GLY A 161 20.01 5.41 10.25
CA GLY A 161 19.46 4.38 11.15
C GLY A 161 18.16 4.80 11.83
N ARG A 162 17.72 6.04 11.60
CA ARG A 162 16.39 6.60 11.89
C ARG A 162 16.15 7.80 10.97
N GLY A 163 14.90 8.28 10.91
CA GLY A 163 14.58 9.55 10.29
C GLY A 163 15.30 10.70 10.99
N ALA A 164 16.00 11.54 10.22
CA ALA A 164 16.68 12.70 10.74
C ALA A 164 16.46 13.92 9.84
N SER A 165 16.39 15.11 10.45
CA SER A 165 16.29 16.37 9.72
C SER A 165 17.62 17.09 9.79
N GLN A 166 18.61 16.66 8.98
CA GLN A 166 19.99 17.16 9.08
C GLN A 166 20.14 18.56 8.47
N SER A 167 19.32 18.91 7.49
CA SER A 167 19.27 20.22 6.84
C SER A 167 17.94 20.92 7.10
N LYS A 168 17.97 22.26 7.06
CA LYS A 168 16.80 23.10 7.35
C LYS A 168 15.59 22.67 6.51
N TRP A 169 14.46 22.50 7.18
CA TRP A 169 13.16 22.11 6.62
C TRP A 169 13.04 20.68 6.08
N ARG A 170 14.01 19.77 6.28
CA ARG A 170 13.79 18.35 5.99
C ARG A 170 12.70 17.78 6.92
N GLY A 171 11.78 17.01 6.37
CA GLY A 171 10.56 16.53 7.04
C GLY A 171 9.41 17.54 7.08
N TRP A 172 9.44 18.55 6.22
CA TRP A 172 8.41 19.59 6.12
C TRP A 172 7.72 19.60 4.75
N MET A 173 6.47 20.05 4.76
CA MET A 173 5.79 20.59 3.60
C MET A 173 5.93 22.11 3.59
N LEU A 174 6.29 22.67 2.44
CA LEU A 174 6.42 24.10 2.21
C LEU A 174 5.45 24.53 1.10
N LYS A 175 4.88 25.72 1.25
CA LYS A 175 4.24 26.44 0.16
C LYS A 175 5.31 27.20 -0.64
N LEU A 176 5.21 27.12 -1.96
CA LEU A 176 6.05 27.81 -2.92
C LEU A 176 5.21 28.85 -3.66
N GLY A 177 5.59 30.12 -3.49
CA GLY A 177 5.00 31.25 -4.20
C GLY A 177 5.40 31.30 -5.68
N GLN A 178 4.65 32.06 -6.48
CA GLN A 178 4.95 32.30 -7.90
C GLN A 178 6.22 33.13 -8.12
N ASP A 179 6.76 33.73 -7.06
CA ASP A 179 8.00 34.49 -7.00
C ASP A 179 9.20 33.67 -6.46
N GLY A 180 8.99 32.39 -6.16
CA GLY A 180 10.02 31.53 -5.56
C GLY A 180 10.10 31.57 -4.03
N SER A 181 9.25 32.35 -3.37
CA SER A 181 9.21 32.42 -1.91
C SER A 181 8.76 31.10 -1.28
N LEU A 182 9.40 30.71 -0.17
CA LEU A 182 9.11 29.47 0.56
C LEU A 182 8.50 29.79 1.93
N THR A 183 7.33 29.23 2.22
CA THR A 183 6.65 29.37 3.50
C THR A 183 6.40 28.00 4.14
N PRO A 184 6.89 27.74 5.37
CA PRO A 184 6.62 26.47 6.05
C PRO A 184 5.12 26.32 6.35
N TYR A 185 4.59 25.13 6.09
CA TYR A 185 3.15 24.85 6.21
C TYR A 185 2.85 23.84 7.33
N ALA A 186 3.45 22.65 7.26
CA ALA A 186 3.26 21.57 8.22
C ALA A 186 4.54 20.70 8.31
N THR A 187 4.70 19.96 9.40
CA THR A 187 5.86 19.07 9.62
C THR A 187 5.44 17.71 10.15
N GLY A 188 6.41 16.82 10.39
CA GLY A 188 6.17 15.45 10.82
C GLY A 188 6.06 14.45 9.68
N LEU A 189 6.55 14.84 8.50
CA LEU A 189 6.59 14.03 7.29
C LEU A 189 7.94 13.29 7.26
N ARG A 190 7.93 12.00 6.92
CA ARG A 190 9.13 11.18 6.81
C ARG A 190 9.53 11.02 5.35
N SER A 191 8.68 10.35 4.56
CA SER A 191 8.88 10.11 3.14
C SER A 191 7.66 10.49 2.29
N PRO A 192 7.35 11.80 2.19
CA PRO A 192 6.10 12.29 1.60
C PRO A 192 6.16 12.36 0.06
N ALA A 193 6.27 11.20 -0.60
CA ALA A 193 6.39 11.13 -2.06
C ALA A 193 5.11 11.51 -2.81
N GLY A 194 3.93 11.30 -2.21
CA GLY A 194 2.63 11.72 -2.73
C GLY A 194 2.03 12.83 -1.90
N PHE A 195 1.61 13.91 -2.57
CA PHE A 195 0.98 15.07 -1.95
C PHE A 195 0.29 15.91 -3.02
N GLY A 196 -0.69 16.69 -2.60
CA GLY A 196 -1.44 17.54 -3.52
C GLY A 196 -2.78 17.96 -2.92
N SER A 197 -3.70 18.30 -3.81
CA SER A 197 -5.05 18.69 -3.41
C SER A 197 -6.06 17.57 -3.60
N TYR A 198 -6.99 17.46 -2.66
CA TYR A 198 -8.26 16.75 -2.84
C TYR A 198 -9.37 17.73 -2.48
N LYS A 199 -10.25 18.04 -3.45
CA LYS A 199 -11.34 19.03 -3.28
C LYS A 199 -10.90 20.38 -2.69
N GLY A 200 -9.69 20.84 -3.04
CA GLY A 200 -9.12 22.10 -2.57
C GLY A 200 -8.32 22.01 -1.27
N ASP A 201 -8.53 20.98 -0.47
CA ASP A 201 -7.79 20.73 0.78
C ASP A 201 -6.45 20.02 0.49
N ILE A 202 -5.47 20.17 1.39
CA ILE A 202 -4.11 19.62 1.21
C ILE A 202 -4.00 18.25 1.88
N PHE A 203 -3.50 17.28 1.12
CA PHE A 203 -3.23 15.94 1.60
C PHE A 203 -1.83 15.49 1.23
N TYR A 204 -1.34 14.52 2.00
CA TYR A 204 -0.13 13.77 1.65
C TYR A 204 -0.28 12.30 2.00
N THR A 205 0.49 11.46 1.32
CA THR A 205 0.65 10.04 1.60
C THR A 205 2.02 9.78 2.20
N GLU A 206 2.10 8.75 3.04
CA GLU A 206 3.30 8.39 3.79
C GLU A 206 3.54 6.89 3.75
N ASN A 207 4.81 6.52 3.91
CA ASN A 207 5.30 5.15 3.91
C ASN A 207 5.54 4.72 5.36
N GLN A 208 5.46 3.42 5.63
CA GLN A 208 5.85 2.88 6.93
C GLN A 208 7.29 3.28 7.28
N GLY A 209 7.56 3.54 8.56
CA GLY A 209 8.89 3.86 9.06
C GLY A 209 8.90 4.18 10.56
N ASP A 210 9.96 4.81 11.04
CA ASP A 210 9.99 5.35 12.40
C ASP A 210 8.85 6.34 12.60
N TRP A 211 8.15 6.24 13.72
CA TRP A 211 6.94 7.04 14.06
C TRP A 211 5.73 6.83 13.14
N VAL A 212 5.84 5.98 12.13
CA VAL A 212 4.79 5.72 11.15
C VAL A 212 4.52 4.22 11.09
N GLY A 213 3.49 3.77 11.82
CA GLY A 213 3.20 2.35 11.94
C GLY A 213 2.82 1.65 10.63
N SER A 214 2.21 2.38 9.70
CA SER A 214 1.76 1.86 8.41
C SER A 214 1.61 2.98 7.38
N GLY A 215 1.40 2.62 6.11
CA GLY A 215 1.09 3.60 5.08
C GLY A 215 -0.19 4.36 5.43
N ARG A 216 -0.25 5.66 5.11
CA ARG A 216 -1.44 6.48 5.40
C ARG A 216 -1.58 7.66 4.46
N MET A 217 -2.79 8.20 4.39
CA MET A 217 -3.13 9.49 3.79
C MET A 217 -3.65 10.44 4.87
N THR A 218 -3.11 11.64 4.93
CA THR A 218 -3.38 12.61 6.01
C THR A 218 -3.74 13.97 5.41
N HIS A 219 -4.87 14.52 5.86
CA HIS A 219 -5.23 15.92 5.62
C HIS A 219 -4.33 16.83 6.46
N LEU A 220 -3.73 17.86 5.85
CA LEU A 220 -2.85 18.80 6.55
C LEU A 220 -3.37 20.23 6.48
N GLU A 221 -3.53 20.83 7.65
CA GLU A 221 -3.78 22.25 7.85
C GLU A 221 -2.48 22.97 8.25
N LYS A 222 -2.46 24.29 8.11
CA LYS A 222 -1.29 25.10 8.47
C LYS A 222 -1.01 24.95 9.97
N GLY A 223 0.20 24.51 10.30
CA GLY A 223 0.65 24.30 11.68
C GLY A 223 0.46 22.88 12.20
N ASP A 224 -0.10 21.97 11.40
CA ASP A 224 -0.25 20.57 11.78
C ASP A 224 1.11 19.85 11.89
N PHE A 225 1.15 18.88 12.80
CA PHE A 225 2.25 17.93 12.97
C PHE A 225 1.76 16.51 12.67
N ALA A 226 2.28 15.90 11.61
CA ALA A 226 1.81 14.62 11.11
C ALA A 226 2.35 13.40 11.88
N GLY A 227 3.33 13.56 12.77
CA GLY A 227 3.71 12.52 13.73
C GLY A 227 5.20 12.11 13.75
N ASN A 228 5.99 12.28 12.69
CA ASN A 228 7.43 11.96 12.79
C ASN A 228 8.22 13.09 13.48
N VAL A 229 8.88 12.79 14.60
CA VAL A 229 9.48 13.81 15.48
C VAL A 229 10.63 14.61 14.83
N ALA A 230 11.33 14.05 13.85
CA ALA A 230 12.58 14.63 13.35
C ALA A 230 12.43 16.06 12.79
N GLY A 231 11.29 16.35 12.16
CA GLY A 231 11.00 17.68 11.59
C GLY A 231 10.84 18.79 12.63
N LEU A 232 10.47 18.46 13.88
CA LEU A 232 10.27 19.43 14.97
C LEU A 232 11.57 20.15 15.36
N ARG A 233 12.73 19.65 14.94
CA ARG A 233 14.02 20.35 15.07
C ARG A 233 13.95 21.81 14.61
N TRP A 234 13.15 22.11 13.60
CA TRP A 234 13.02 23.44 13.00
C TRP A 234 11.77 24.21 13.46
N SER A 235 10.98 23.69 14.41
CA SER A 235 9.72 24.34 14.81
C SER A 235 9.91 25.69 15.51
N SER A 236 11.10 25.97 16.03
CA SER A 236 11.48 27.26 16.63
C SER A 236 11.91 28.32 15.61
N GLU A 237 12.12 27.94 14.35
CA GLU A 237 12.60 28.86 13.32
C GLU A 237 11.56 29.96 13.02
N PRO A 238 12.00 31.19 12.67
CA PRO A 238 11.10 32.25 12.24
C PRO A 238 10.19 31.80 11.09
N GLY A 239 8.90 32.13 11.21
CA GLY A 239 7.89 31.75 10.22
C GLY A 239 7.27 30.36 10.42
N SER A 240 7.82 29.50 11.28
CA SER A 240 7.23 28.20 11.60
C SER A 240 5.81 28.35 12.19
N PRO A 241 4.77 27.77 11.57
CA PRO A 241 3.44 27.72 12.15
C PRO A 241 3.31 26.64 13.23
N VAL A 242 4.20 25.64 13.25
CA VAL A 242 4.17 24.52 14.21
C VAL A 242 4.84 24.97 15.51
N LYS A 243 4.20 24.71 16.66
CA LYS A 243 4.71 25.11 17.99
C LYS A 243 5.28 23.97 18.83
N LEU A 244 4.91 22.73 18.51
CA LEU A 244 5.38 21.53 19.18
C LEU A 244 6.91 21.39 19.12
N LYS A 245 7.48 20.78 20.15
CA LYS A 245 8.89 20.42 20.30
C LYS A 245 9.03 18.90 20.39
N PRO A 246 10.23 18.34 20.11
CA PRO A 246 10.46 16.91 20.22
C PRO A 246 10.04 16.32 21.58
N GLU A 247 10.25 17.07 22.66
CA GLU A 247 9.96 16.64 24.03
C GLU A 247 8.45 16.59 24.35
N ASP A 248 7.62 17.25 23.54
CA ASP A 248 6.16 17.22 23.68
C ASP A 248 5.56 15.90 23.17
N ILE A 249 6.33 15.12 22.41
CA ILE A 249 5.82 13.94 21.70
C ILE A 249 5.99 12.67 22.54
N PRO A 250 4.90 11.97 22.89
CA PRO A 250 4.96 10.76 23.68
C PRO A 250 5.47 9.58 22.86
N ASP A 251 6.39 8.81 23.45
CA ASP A 251 6.93 7.56 22.89
C ASP A 251 6.50 6.37 23.75
N THR A 252 5.18 6.24 23.91
CA THR A 252 4.55 5.28 24.83
C THR A 252 4.03 4.03 24.11
N GLY A 253 4.00 4.05 22.78
CA GLY A 253 3.41 2.99 21.96
C GLY A 253 1.88 2.99 21.93
N GLU A 254 1.21 3.98 22.52
CA GLU A 254 -0.24 4.15 22.37
C GLU A 254 -0.61 4.52 20.93
N PRO A 255 -1.89 4.39 20.52
CA PRO A 255 -2.30 4.80 19.17
C PRO A 255 -2.15 6.31 18.94
N LEU A 256 -1.76 6.71 17.72
CA LEU A 256 -1.57 8.12 17.35
C LEU A 256 -2.82 8.97 17.61
N TYR A 257 -4.00 8.41 17.39
CA TYR A 257 -5.28 9.08 17.65
C TYR A 257 -5.45 9.43 19.14
N ASP A 258 -4.99 8.57 20.05
CA ASP A 258 -5.04 8.82 21.49
C ASP A 258 -3.95 9.79 21.95
N ALA A 259 -2.75 9.72 21.34
CA ALA A 259 -1.71 10.73 21.52
C ALA A 259 -2.20 12.13 21.12
N ALA A 260 -2.93 12.25 20.00
CA ALA A 260 -3.45 13.52 19.51
C ALA A 260 -4.48 14.19 20.42
N LYS A 261 -5.20 13.41 21.24
CA LYS A 261 -6.12 13.97 22.25
C LYS A 261 -5.37 14.70 23.38
N ARG A 262 -4.15 14.26 23.69
CA ARG A 262 -3.33 14.81 24.79
C ARG A 262 -2.36 15.89 24.30
N VAL A 263 -1.92 15.82 23.04
CA VAL A 263 -0.97 16.75 22.44
C VAL A 263 -1.62 17.48 21.28
N PRO A 264 -2.24 18.65 21.52
CA PRO A 264 -2.84 19.46 20.47
C PRO A 264 -1.84 19.81 19.36
N GLY A 265 -2.25 19.65 18.11
CA GLY A 265 -1.42 19.88 16.93
C GLY A 265 -0.92 18.60 16.26
N ILE A 266 -0.95 17.44 16.94
CA ILE A 266 -0.81 16.15 16.26
C ILE A 266 -2.02 15.93 15.35
N LYS A 267 -1.76 15.55 14.10
CA LYS A 267 -2.79 15.26 13.09
C LYS A 267 -2.90 13.75 12.83
N PRO A 268 -4.00 13.10 13.26
CA PRO A 268 -4.31 11.73 12.86
C PRO A 268 -4.56 11.64 11.35
N PRO A 269 -4.25 10.48 10.71
CA PRO A 269 -4.55 10.28 9.31
C PRO A 269 -6.04 10.21 9.03
N ALA A 270 -6.42 10.59 7.81
CA ALA A 270 -7.77 10.38 7.31
C ALA A 270 -7.99 8.90 6.92
N VAL A 271 -6.97 8.27 6.32
CA VAL A 271 -7.03 6.87 5.89
C VAL A 271 -5.71 6.19 6.20
N TRP A 272 -5.75 5.04 6.84
CA TRP A 272 -4.62 4.10 6.89
C TRP A 272 -4.70 3.11 5.72
N PHE A 273 -3.52 2.74 5.21
CA PHE A 273 -3.32 1.65 4.26
C PHE A 273 -2.64 0.51 5.01
N PRO A 274 -3.38 -0.52 5.45
CA PRO A 274 -2.80 -1.62 6.21
C PRO A 274 -1.61 -2.25 5.49
N HIS A 275 -0.45 -2.23 6.16
CA HIS A 275 0.82 -2.62 5.60
C HIS A 275 0.73 -4.04 5.03
N THR A 276 1.36 -4.26 3.87
CA THR A 276 1.36 -5.49 3.06
C THR A 276 0.04 -5.83 2.38
N LEU A 277 -1.11 -5.45 2.96
CA LEU A 277 -2.42 -5.72 2.36
C LEU A 277 -2.72 -4.66 1.29
N MET A 278 -2.51 -3.39 1.64
CA MET A 278 -2.75 -2.23 0.79
C MET A 278 -1.48 -1.65 0.18
N GLY A 279 -0.38 -2.40 0.20
CA GLY A 279 0.93 -1.95 -0.24
C GLY A 279 1.93 -1.83 0.91
N ILE A 280 3.17 -1.50 0.58
CA ILE A 280 4.28 -1.37 1.53
C ILE A 280 5.01 -0.04 1.41
N SER A 281 4.76 0.71 0.34
CA SER A 281 5.47 1.94 -0.01
C SER A 281 4.55 2.86 -0.83
N THR A 282 3.64 3.55 -0.14
CA THR A 282 2.71 4.50 -0.75
C THR A 282 3.44 5.56 -1.57
N SER A 283 2.90 5.92 -2.73
CA SER A 283 3.45 6.96 -3.61
C SER A 283 2.40 8.02 -3.96
N ASP A 284 2.44 8.58 -5.16
CA ASP A 284 1.56 9.65 -5.62
C ASP A 284 0.06 9.30 -5.49
N PHE A 285 -0.80 10.31 -5.48
CA PHE A 285 -2.24 10.13 -5.53
C PHE A 285 -2.92 11.08 -6.53
N LYS A 286 -4.10 10.68 -7.02
CA LYS A 286 -4.92 11.49 -7.92
C LYS A 286 -6.40 11.36 -7.59
N GLU A 287 -7.07 12.49 -7.39
CA GLU A 287 -8.54 12.57 -7.39
C GLU A 287 -9.06 12.30 -8.80
N ASP A 288 -10.06 11.44 -8.92
CA ASP A 288 -10.80 11.22 -10.16
C ASP A 288 -11.67 12.44 -10.48
N THR A 289 -11.10 13.30 -11.29
CA THR A 289 -11.75 14.50 -11.83
C THR A 289 -12.25 14.28 -13.25
N THR A 290 -12.23 13.03 -13.75
CA THR A 290 -12.54 12.70 -15.15
C THR A 290 -14.04 12.71 -15.47
N GLY A 291 -14.89 12.89 -14.46
CA GLY A 291 -16.35 12.97 -14.66
C GLY A 291 -16.97 11.66 -15.14
N GLY A 292 -16.37 10.52 -14.83
CA GLY A 292 -16.84 9.18 -15.23
C GLY A 292 -16.13 8.59 -16.44
N ALA A 293 -15.20 9.32 -17.09
CA ALA A 293 -14.38 8.76 -18.16
C ALA A 293 -13.41 7.67 -17.67
N PHE A 294 -13.12 7.64 -16.36
CA PHE A 294 -12.34 6.60 -15.70
C PHE A 294 -13.19 5.61 -14.86
N GLY A 295 -14.43 5.40 -15.27
CA GLY A 295 -15.32 4.43 -14.64
C GLY A 295 -16.16 5.00 -13.48
N PRO A 296 -16.71 4.14 -12.61
CA PRO A 296 -17.80 4.50 -11.70
C PRO A 296 -17.37 5.27 -10.45
N PHE A 297 -16.09 5.61 -10.32
CA PHE A 297 -15.45 6.10 -9.09
C PHE A 297 -15.15 7.60 -9.08
N ALA A 298 -15.83 8.38 -9.92
CA ALA A 298 -15.67 9.83 -9.97
C ALA A 298 -15.69 10.49 -8.57
N GLY A 299 -14.71 11.35 -8.31
CA GLY A 299 -14.50 12.02 -7.03
C GLY A 299 -13.82 11.18 -5.94
N GLN A 300 -13.46 9.93 -6.20
CA GLN A 300 -12.58 9.14 -5.33
C GLN A 300 -11.11 9.38 -5.65
N VAL A 301 -10.21 8.83 -4.85
CA VAL A 301 -8.77 9.02 -5.00
C VAL A 301 -8.11 7.70 -5.35
N PHE A 302 -7.18 7.71 -6.30
CA PHE A 302 -6.30 6.60 -6.64
C PHE A 302 -4.91 6.87 -6.08
N VAL A 303 -4.34 5.89 -5.39
CA VAL A 303 -3.05 6.00 -4.69
C VAL A 303 -2.12 4.92 -5.22
N GLY A 304 -0.91 5.30 -5.62
CA GLY A 304 0.10 4.35 -6.11
C GLY A 304 0.86 3.71 -4.96
N ASP A 305 1.45 2.55 -5.22
CA ASP A 305 2.40 1.89 -4.34
C ASP A 305 3.64 1.45 -5.13
N GLN A 306 4.82 1.84 -4.63
CA GLN A 306 6.09 1.52 -5.27
C GLN A 306 6.49 0.05 -5.05
N GLY A 307 6.23 -0.51 -3.86
CA GLY A 307 6.75 -1.83 -3.50
C GLY A 307 5.98 -2.99 -4.13
N HIS A 308 4.66 -2.91 -4.15
CA HIS A 308 3.74 -3.91 -4.70
C HIS A 308 3.33 -3.61 -6.13
N SER A 309 3.82 -2.51 -6.74
CA SER A 309 3.53 -2.18 -8.15
C SER A 309 2.03 -2.17 -8.44
N LYS A 310 1.28 -1.41 -7.63
CA LYS A 310 -0.18 -1.39 -7.68
C LYS A 310 -0.78 -0.04 -7.38
N VAL A 311 -2.02 0.13 -7.81
CA VAL A 311 -2.88 1.26 -7.46
C VAL A 311 -3.96 0.77 -6.50
N MET A 312 -4.18 1.51 -5.42
CA MET A 312 -5.29 1.36 -4.49
C MET A 312 -6.31 2.49 -4.71
N ARG A 313 -7.55 2.26 -4.28
CA ARG A 313 -8.63 3.24 -4.34
C ARG A 313 -9.01 3.71 -2.95
N VAL A 314 -9.34 4.99 -2.80
CA VAL A 314 -9.75 5.63 -1.55
C VAL A 314 -11.07 6.36 -1.74
N ASP A 315 -12.04 6.01 -0.90
CA ASP A 315 -13.29 6.74 -0.74
C ASP A 315 -13.21 7.60 0.54
N MET A 316 -13.27 8.93 0.37
CA MET A 316 -13.14 9.89 1.46
C MET A 316 -14.49 10.50 1.83
N GLU A 317 -14.75 10.68 3.12
CA GLU A 317 -15.83 11.50 3.66
C GLU A 317 -15.32 12.53 4.68
N LYS A 318 -16.17 13.50 4.99
CA LYS A 318 -15.93 14.49 6.04
C LYS A 318 -17.09 14.41 7.04
N VAL A 319 -16.80 13.98 8.26
CA VAL A 319 -17.79 13.82 9.35
C VAL A 319 -17.40 14.76 10.47
N ASN A 320 -18.34 15.60 10.92
CA ASN A 320 -18.09 16.61 11.95
C ASN A 320 -16.86 17.50 11.63
N GLY A 321 -16.64 17.79 10.34
CA GLY A 321 -15.49 18.56 9.86
C GLY A 321 -14.17 17.78 9.75
N VAL A 322 -14.13 16.51 10.17
CA VAL A 322 -12.93 15.66 10.16
C VAL A 322 -12.94 14.72 8.96
N TYR A 323 -11.84 14.68 8.21
CA TYR A 323 -11.66 13.73 7.12
C TYR A 323 -11.42 12.30 7.64
N GLN A 324 -12.08 11.36 6.99
CA GLN A 324 -11.94 9.93 7.22
C GLN A 324 -12.39 9.15 5.98
N GLY A 325 -12.20 7.83 5.94
CA GLY A 325 -12.68 7.05 4.80
C GLY A 325 -12.14 5.64 4.70
N ALA A 326 -12.42 4.98 3.58
CA ALA A 326 -11.99 3.62 3.30
C ALA A 326 -10.98 3.56 2.15
N CYS A 327 -10.03 2.63 2.25
CA CYS A 327 -9.24 2.18 1.12
C CYS A 327 -9.65 0.78 0.65
N PHE A 328 -9.48 0.53 -0.65
CA PHE A 328 -9.81 -0.71 -1.36
C PHE A 328 -8.67 -1.09 -2.32
N PRO A 329 -8.40 -2.40 -2.53
CA PRO A 329 -7.62 -2.84 -3.68
C PRO A 329 -8.26 -2.33 -5.00
N PHE A 330 -7.45 -2.22 -6.07
CA PHE A 330 -7.97 -1.69 -7.34
C PHE A 330 -7.29 -2.27 -8.59
N ARG A 331 -5.97 -2.06 -8.76
CA ARG A 331 -5.25 -2.62 -9.91
C ARG A 331 -3.81 -2.99 -9.58
N GLU A 332 -3.45 -4.25 -9.78
CA GLU A 332 -2.07 -4.75 -9.63
C GLU A 332 -1.42 -5.07 -11.00
N GLY A 333 -0.19 -5.57 -11.02
CA GLY A 333 0.46 -6.05 -12.26
C GLY A 333 1.14 -4.98 -13.10
N PHE A 334 1.45 -3.82 -12.51
CA PHE A 334 2.34 -2.85 -13.14
C PHE A 334 3.76 -3.42 -13.23
N GLU A 335 4.49 -3.04 -14.28
CA GLU A 335 5.77 -3.66 -14.63
C GLU A 335 6.93 -3.27 -13.71
N SER A 336 6.81 -2.17 -12.96
CA SER A 336 7.79 -1.65 -11.99
C SER A 336 7.09 -0.86 -10.86
N GLY A 337 7.86 -0.25 -9.96
CA GLY A 337 7.31 0.45 -8.79
C GLY A 337 6.70 1.81 -9.14
N ILE A 338 5.42 2.03 -8.80
CA ILE A 338 4.72 3.28 -9.13
C ILE A 338 5.22 4.44 -8.27
N ILE A 339 5.59 5.55 -8.90
CA ILE A 339 6.02 6.76 -8.19
C ILE A 339 5.24 8.01 -8.58
N ARG A 340 4.75 8.11 -9.83
CA ARG A 340 4.00 9.27 -10.33
C ARG A 340 2.83 8.84 -11.18
N MET A 341 1.72 9.55 -11.04
CA MET A 341 0.54 9.36 -11.88
C MET A 341 0.10 10.70 -12.46
N VAL A 342 -0.55 10.71 -13.62
CA VAL A 342 -1.18 11.91 -14.16
C VAL A 342 -2.34 11.51 -15.06
N TRP A 343 -3.43 12.28 -15.03
CA TRP A 343 -4.55 12.09 -15.94
C TRP A 343 -4.15 12.46 -17.37
N GLY A 344 -4.43 11.57 -18.31
CA GLY A 344 -4.38 11.83 -19.74
C GLY A 344 -5.60 12.62 -20.21
N LEU A 345 -5.48 13.22 -21.39
CA LEU A 345 -6.55 14.01 -22.02
C LEU A 345 -7.75 13.17 -22.46
N ASP A 346 -7.60 11.84 -22.52
CA ASP A 346 -8.66 10.90 -22.88
C ASP A 346 -9.31 10.22 -21.68
N GLY A 347 -9.03 10.70 -20.47
CA GLY A 347 -9.57 10.15 -19.22
C GLY A 347 -8.82 8.91 -18.70
N SER A 348 -7.84 8.38 -19.44
CA SER A 348 -6.94 7.33 -18.93
C SER A 348 -5.87 7.92 -17.98
N MET A 349 -5.17 7.07 -17.24
CA MET A 349 -4.12 7.50 -16.32
C MET A 349 -2.75 7.04 -16.81
N PHE A 350 -1.79 7.95 -16.96
CA PHE A 350 -0.38 7.58 -17.12
C PHE A 350 0.25 7.30 -15.76
N VAL A 351 1.04 6.24 -15.69
CA VAL A 351 1.68 5.69 -14.49
C VAL A 351 3.16 5.55 -14.75
N GLY A 352 3.95 6.43 -14.12
CA GLY A 352 5.41 6.45 -14.18
C GLY A 352 6.03 5.64 -13.06
N GLN A 353 7.04 4.84 -13.41
CA GLN A 353 7.51 3.76 -12.57
C GLN A 353 9.05 3.66 -12.52
N THR A 354 9.55 3.17 -11.39
CA THR A 354 10.97 2.92 -11.12
C THR A 354 11.14 1.95 -9.94
N SER A 355 12.05 0.98 -10.07
CA SER A 355 12.53 0.12 -8.96
C SER A 355 13.77 0.72 -8.26
N ARG A 356 14.31 1.83 -8.76
CA ARG A 356 15.42 2.52 -8.09
C ARG A 356 15.01 2.97 -6.69
N GLY A 357 15.90 2.74 -5.73
CA GLY A 357 15.76 3.18 -4.33
C GLY A 357 14.85 2.33 -3.45
N TRP A 358 13.92 1.57 -4.02
CA TRP A 358 13.11 0.60 -3.29
C TRP A 358 12.67 -0.55 -4.20
N SER A 359 12.79 -1.79 -3.73
CA SER A 359 12.42 -2.98 -4.50
C SER A 359 10.92 -2.97 -4.86
N ALA A 360 10.60 -3.45 -6.05
CA ALA A 360 9.24 -3.51 -6.57
C ALA A 360 8.86 -4.95 -6.94
N THR A 361 7.57 -5.26 -6.90
CA THR A 361 7.01 -6.55 -7.34
C THR A 361 7.05 -6.66 -8.86
N GLY A 362 6.84 -5.55 -9.55
CA GLY A 362 7.12 -5.40 -10.97
C GLY A 362 8.60 -5.64 -11.25
N LYS A 363 8.89 -6.43 -12.30
CA LYS A 363 10.24 -6.95 -12.59
C LYS A 363 11.09 -6.02 -13.46
N ALA A 364 10.49 -5.00 -14.06
CA ALA A 364 11.21 -4.02 -14.87
C ALA A 364 11.89 -2.98 -13.96
N ASP A 365 13.02 -2.44 -14.40
CA ASP A 365 13.73 -1.40 -13.65
C ASP A 365 12.97 -0.07 -13.62
N PHE A 366 12.17 0.17 -14.66
CA PHE A 366 11.37 1.38 -14.84
C PHE A 366 10.31 1.16 -15.91
N GLY A 367 9.39 2.12 -16.05
CA GLY A 367 8.35 2.06 -17.06
C GLY A 367 7.46 3.29 -17.10
N ILE A 368 6.76 3.45 -18.23
CA ILE A 368 5.56 4.28 -18.32
C ILE A 368 4.46 3.38 -18.86
N GLN A 369 3.43 3.16 -18.06
CA GLN A 369 2.25 2.41 -18.48
C GLN A 369 1.02 3.30 -18.38
N ARG A 370 -0.02 2.95 -19.12
CA ARG A 370 -1.29 3.65 -19.10
C ARG A 370 -2.37 2.71 -18.58
N LEU A 371 -3.08 3.13 -17.54
CA LEU A 371 -4.24 2.45 -17.02
C LEU A 371 -5.48 2.99 -17.74
N VAL A 372 -6.23 2.10 -18.39
CA VAL A 372 -7.35 2.45 -19.28
C VAL A 372 -8.59 1.67 -18.88
N TRP A 373 -9.67 2.39 -18.55
CA TRP A 373 -10.98 1.77 -18.31
C TRP A 373 -11.55 1.18 -19.60
N THR A 374 -12.10 -0.04 -19.54
CA THR A 374 -12.63 -0.74 -20.72
C THR A 374 -14.05 -0.31 -21.11
N GLY A 375 -14.68 0.54 -20.30
CA GLY A 375 -16.11 0.90 -20.43
C GLY A 375 -17.05 -0.04 -19.68
N GLN A 376 -16.55 -1.12 -19.06
CA GLN A 376 -17.35 -2.03 -18.25
C GLN A 376 -17.28 -1.65 -16.76
N THR A 377 -18.43 -1.58 -16.08
CA THR A 377 -18.49 -1.32 -14.64
C THR A 377 -18.22 -2.62 -13.86
N PRO A 378 -17.19 -2.69 -13.01
CA PRO A 378 -17.00 -3.85 -12.13
C PRO A 378 -18.05 -3.85 -11.02
N PHE A 379 -18.49 -5.03 -10.57
CA PHE A 379 -19.28 -5.15 -9.35
C PHE A 379 -18.37 -5.05 -8.13
N GLU A 380 -18.49 -3.94 -7.39
CA GLU A 380 -17.61 -3.57 -6.28
C GLU A 380 -18.35 -2.82 -5.18
N MET A 381 -17.73 -2.76 -3.99
CA MET A 381 -18.04 -1.76 -2.98
C MET A 381 -17.56 -0.40 -3.48
N LYS A 382 -18.50 0.44 -3.90
CA LYS A 382 -18.23 1.82 -4.33
C LYS A 382 -17.84 2.68 -3.13
N ASN A 383 -18.65 2.69 -2.07
CA ASN A 383 -18.43 3.51 -0.89
C ASN A 383 -18.60 2.71 0.40
N ILE A 384 -17.90 3.11 1.45
CA ILE A 384 -18.21 2.73 2.83
C ILE A 384 -18.41 4.02 3.61
N ARG A 385 -19.56 4.18 4.26
CA ARG A 385 -19.91 5.36 5.06
C ARG A 385 -20.09 5.02 6.53
N SER A 386 -19.61 5.89 7.42
CA SER A 386 -19.93 5.79 8.84
C SER A 386 -21.43 6.01 9.07
N MET A 387 -21.99 5.23 10.00
CA MET A 387 -23.36 5.38 10.50
C MET A 387 -23.34 5.37 12.04
N PRO A 388 -24.35 5.92 12.73
CA PRO A 388 -24.39 5.93 14.19
C PRO A 388 -24.45 4.53 14.83
N ASP A 389 -24.76 3.51 14.05
CA ASP A 389 -24.93 2.12 14.46
C ASP A 389 -24.14 1.14 13.59
N GLY A 390 -23.14 1.60 12.81
CA GLY A 390 -22.36 0.71 11.95
C GLY A 390 -21.80 1.39 10.71
N PHE A 391 -21.91 0.69 9.58
CA PHE A 391 -21.41 1.17 8.29
C PHE A 391 -22.44 0.91 7.19
N GLU A 392 -22.55 1.83 6.23
CA GLU A 392 -23.31 1.61 5.00
C GLU A 392 -22.36 1.42 3.82
N VAL A 393 -22.51 0.30 3.12
CA VAL A 393 -21.80 0.00 1.89
C VAL A 393 -22.69 0.39 0.72
N THR A 394 -22.18 1.19 -0.21
CA THR A 394 -22.81 1.41 -1.52
C THR A 394 -22.10 0.56 -2.56
N PHE A 395 -22.84 -0.13 -3.42
CA PHE A 395 -22.31 -0.98 -4.50
C PHE A 395 -22.40 -0.28 -5.85
N THR A 396 -21.56 -0.71 -6.81
CA THR A 396 -21.56 -0.18 -8.19
C THR A 396 -22.75 -0.68 -9.03
N SER A 397 -23.36 -1.80 -8.64
CA SER A 397 -24.55 -2.40 -9.26
C SER A 397 -25.47 -3.00 -8.18
N PRO A 398 -26.76 -3.21 -8.47
CA PRO A 398 -27.69 -3.82 -7.51
C PRO A 398 -27.24 -5.20 -7.04
N VAL A 399 -27.37 -5.45 -5.73
CA VAL A 399 -27.08 -6.74 -5.10
C VAL A 399 -28.27 -7.69 -5.18
N ASP A 400 -28.00 -8.99 -5.21
CA ASP A 400 -29.02 -9.99 -4.85
C ASP A 400 -29.32 -9.86 -3.36
N LYS A 401 -30.52 -9.37 -3.05
CA LYS A 401 -30.99 -9.15 -1.68
C LYS A 401 -30.90 -10.42 -0.82
N ALA A 402 -31.09 -11.61 -1.39
CA ALA A 402 -31.05 -12.86 -0.64
C ALA A 402 -29.64 -13.24 -0.17
N THR A 403 -28.60 -12.80 -0.89
CA THR A 403 -27.21 -12.95 -0.46
C THR A 403 -26.80 -11.80 0.45
N ALA A 404 -27.15 -10.57 0.06
CA ALA A 404 -26.71 -9.36 0.74
C ALA A 404 -27.38 -9.14 2.11
N SER A 405 -28.54 -9.73 2.39
CA SER A 405 -29.21 -9.60 3.70
C SER A 405 -28.67 -10.56 4.77
N LYS A 406 -27.80 -11.51 4.41
CA LYS A 406 -27.24 -12.51 5.32
C LYS A 406 -26.02 -11.94 6.05
N SER A 407 -26.01 -12.03 7.37
CA SER A 407 -24.84 -11.64 8.17
C SER A 407 -23.58 -12.43 7.81
N GLU A 408 -23.73 -13.67 7.36
CA GLU A 408 -22.64 -14.57 6.96
C GLU A 408 -21.93 -14.10 5.68
N SER A 409 -22.57 -13.22 4.90
CA SER A 409 -21.96 -12.62 3.71
C SER A 409 -20.89 -11.59 4.05
N TYR A 410 -20.81 -11.18 5.32
CA TYR A 410 -19.91 -10.16 5.80
C TYR A 410 -19.04 -10.64 6.96
N LYS A 411 -17.84 -10.06 7.07
CA LYS A 411 -17.00 -10.17 8.27
C LYS A 411 -16.43 -8.80 8.60
N LEU A 412 -16.54 -8.39 9.86
CA LEU A 412 -15.96 -7.13 10.34
C LEU A 412 -14.96 -7.38 11.46
N SER A 413 -13.83 -6.69 11.39
CA SER A 413 -12.87 -6.60 12.49
C SER A 413 -12.34 -5.18 12.61
N SER A 414 -11.75 -4.82 13.74
CA SER A 414 -11.12 -3.52 13.92
C SER A 414 -9.79 -3.62 14.65
N PHE A 415 -8.86 -2.74 14.31
CA PHE A 415 -7.49 -2.72 14.86
C PHE A 415 -6.87 -1.33 14.70
N THR A 416 -5.69 -1.13 15.27
CA THR A 416 -4.90 0.10 15.09
C THR A 416 -3.40 -0.20 15.20
N TYR A 417 -2.55 0.82 15.18
CA TYR A 417 -1.09 0.71 15.26
C TYR A 417 -0.55 1.44 16.47
N LYS A 418 0.61 1.01 16.96
CA LYS A 418 1.38 1.77 17.95
C LYS A 418 1.99 3.01 17.32
N TYR A 419 2.04 4.11 18.07
CA TYR A 419 2.81 5.30 17.75
C TYR A 419 4.09 5.36 18.60
N HIS A 420 5.24 5.20 17.97
CA HIS A 420 6.55 5.13 18.62
C HIS A 420 7.70 5.31 17.62
N HIS A 421 8.92 5.54 18.11
CA HIS A 421 10.11 5.71 17.25
C HIS A 421 10.57 4.45 16.49
N ILE A 422 10.21 3.24 16.94
CA ILE A 422 10.63 2.00 16.27
C ILE A 422 10.06 1.95 14.84
N TYR A 423 10.83 1.39 13.90
CA TYR A 423 10.43 1.29 12.50
C TYR A 423 9.17 0.44 12.33
N GLY A 424 8.14 1.02 11.73
CA GLY A 424 6.88 0.35 11.49
C GLY A 424 6.11 0.10 12.77
N SER A 425 5.09 -0.76 12.71
CA SER A 425 4.31 -1.11 13.89
C SER A 425 3.54 -2.40 13.66
N PRO A 426 3.40 -3.26 14.68
CA PRO A 426 2.43 -4.34 14.62
C PRO A 426 1.01 -3.79 14.63
N ILE A 427 0.09 -4.57 14.07
CA ILE A 427 -1.34 -4.44 14.34
C ILE A 427 -1.56 -4.71 15.84
N ILE A 428 -2.29 -3.82 16.52
CA ILE A 428 -2.66 -3.96 17.92
C ILE A 428 -4.17 -3.80 18.13
N ASN A 429 -4.64 -4.25 19.29
CA ASN A 429 -6.02 -4.10 19.75
C ASN A 429 -7.06 -4.66 18.76
N THR A 430 -6.70 -5.74 18.05
CA THR A 430 -7.58 -6.42 17.10
C THR A 430 -8.82 -6.94 17.80
N ASN A 431 -9.99 -6.67 17.24
CA ASN A 431 -11.27 -7.16 17.75
C ASN A 431 -12.19 -7.56 16.59
N GLU A 432 -12.80 -8.74 16.64
CA GLU A 432 -13.84 -9.15 15.70
C GLU A 432 -15.17 -8.51 16.12
N LEU A 433 -15.91 -7.94 15.17
CA LEU A 433 -17.12 -7.17 15.46
C LEU A 433 -18.36 -8.00 15.15
N ALA A 434 -19.22 -8.18 16.15
CA ALA A 434 -20.47 -8.90 15.99
C ALA A 434 -21.49 -8.06 15.20
N ILE A 435 -21.97 -8.62 14.09
CA ILE A 435 -23.03 -8.02 13.26
C ILE A 435 -24.38 -8.31 13.91
N LYS A 436 -25.15 -7.27 14.23
CA LYS A 436 -26.53 -7.38 14.75
C LYS A 436 -27.52 -7.69 13.63
N GLY A 437 -27.29 -7.14 12.44
CA GLY A 437 -28.08 -7.45 11.25
C GLY A 437 -27.72 -6.60 10.04
N ILE A 438 -28.40 -6.87 8.93
CA ILE A 438 -28.16 -6.18 7.66
C ILE A 438 -29.48 -5.60 7.13
N ALA A 439 -29.46 -4.34 6.71
CA ALA A 439 -30.54 -3.71 5.97
C ALA A 439 -30.10 -3.44 4.54
N VAL A 440 -30.78 -4.02 3.56
CA VAL A 440 -30.52 -3.78 2.13
C VAL A 440 -31.55 -2.78 1.60
N SER A 441 -31.09 -1.77 0.86
CA SER A 441 -31.98 -0.76 0.28
C SER A 441 -32.92 -1.36 -0.78
N GLU A 442 -34.02 -0.66 -1.05
CA GLU A 442 -35.02 -1.11 -2.02
C GLU A 442 -34.45 -1.27 -3.44
N ASP A 443 -33.57 -0.37 -3.86
CA ASP A 443 -32.85 -0.41 -5.14
C ASP A 443 -31.71 -1.45 -5.18
N GLY A 444 -31.40 -2.09 -4.05
CA GLY A 444 -30.30 -3.04 -3.94
C GLY A 444 -28.91 -2.42 -4.06
N LEU A 445 -28.78 -1.09 -4.08
CA LEU A 445 -27.47 -0.43 -4.22
C LEU A 445 -26.75 -0.23 -2.88
N ARG A 446 -27.43 -0.43 -1.75
CA ARG A 446 -26.86 -0.20 -0.42
C ARG A 446 -27.15 -1.33 0.54
N ALA A 447 -26.17 -1.64 1.39
CA ALA A 447 -26.33 -2.49 2.56
C ALA A 447 -25.77 -1.80 3.79
N ARG A 448 -26.63 -1.55 4.79
CA ARG A 448 -26.23 -1.06 6.11
C ARG A 448 -25.98 -2.24 7.03
N ILE A 449 -24.75 -2.36 7.48
CA ILE A 449 -24.28 -3.37 8.42
C ILE A 449 -24.42 -2.78 9.82
N VAL A 450 -25.38 -3.30 10.58
CA VAL A 450 -25.73 -2.82 11.92
C VAL A 450 -24.88 -3.54 12.96
N LEU A 451 -24.22 -2.77 13.82
CA LEU A 451 -23.35 -3.19 14.91
C LEU A 451 -23.89 -2.66 16.25
N ASP A 452 -23.20 -2.98 17.34
CA ASP A 452 -23.34 -2.20 18.57
C ASP A 452 -22.64 -0.84 18.42
N PRO A 453 -23.30 0.30 18.69
CA PRO A 453 -22.63 1.61 18.72
C PRO A 453 -21.40 1.64 19.62
N ALA A 454 -21.40 0.89 20.74
CA ALA A 454 -20.24 0.79 21.64
C ALA A 454 -19.03 0.07 21.00
N ALA A 455 -19.24 -0.70 19.92
CA ALA A 455 -18.18 -1.37 19.19
C ALA A 455 -17.47 -0.45 18.17
N LEU A 456 -18.03 0.72 17.86
CA LEU A 456 -17.44 1.70 16.94
C LEU A 456 -16.33 2.49 17.64
N ARG A 457 -15.07 2.08 17.42
CA ARG A 457 -13.92 2.70 18.07
C ARG A 457 -13.32 3.80 17.19
N LYS A 458 -13.42 5.06 17.62
CA LYS A 458 -12.71 6.17 16.98
C LYS A 458 -11.19 5.99 17.09
N GLY A 459 -10.45 6.33 16.04
CA GLY A 459 -9.00 6.11 15.89
C GLY A 459 -8.61 4.72 15.37
N TYR A 460 -9.59 3.87 15.03
CA TYR A 460 -9.37 2.50 14.59
C TYR A 460 -9.72 2.30 13.12
N ILE A 461 -9.03 1.34 12.53
CA ILE A 461 -9.30 0.82 11.20
C ILE A 461 -10.30 -0.31 11.36
N HIS A 462 -11.33 -0.34 10.51
CA HIS A 462 -12.36 -1.36 10.45
C HIS A 462 -12.21 -2.09 9.12
N GLU A 463 -11.75 -3.33 9.17
CA GLU A 463 -11.75 -4.24 8.03
C GLU A 463 -13.18 -4.75 7.82
N LEU A 464 -13.70 -4.54 6.62
CA LEU A 464 -15.00 -5.04 6.19
C LEU A 464 -14.77 -5.95 4.98
N LYS A 465 -15.10 -7.23 5.16
CA LYS A 465 -15.18 -8.21 4.07
C LYS A 465 -16.64 -8.46 3.72
N ALA A 466 -16.94 -8.59 2.44
CA ALA A 466 -18.28 -8.81 1.90
C ALA A 466 -18.29 -9.99 0.91
N GLU A 467 -17.53 -11.05 1.20
CA GLU A 467 -17.24 -12.15 0.26
C GLU A 467 -18.48 -12.91 -0.23
N GLY A 468 -19.55 -12.96 0.60
CA GLY A 468 -20.78 -13.65 0.24
C GLY A 468 -21.78 -12.81 -0.56
N VAL A 469 -21.51 -11.52 -0.78
CA VAL A 469 -22.40 -10.62 -1.52
C VAL A 469 -22.26 -10.86 -3.02
N GLN A 470 -23.39 -11.02 -3.71
CA GLN A 470 -23.46 -11.16 -5.16
C GLN A 470 -24.34 -10.06 -5.77
N SER A 471 -24.07 -9.70 -7.03
CA SER A 471 -24.97 -8.86 -7.83
C SER A 471 -26.24 -9.62 -8.22
N THR A 472 -27.27 -8.93 -8.71
CA THR A 472 -28.46 -9.57 -9.32
C THR A 472 -28.13 -10.48 -10.51
N ASP A 473 -26.98 -10.25 -11.18
CA ASP A 473 -26.51 -11.05 -12.31
C ASP A 473 -25.58 -12.20 -11.89
N GLY A 474 -25.45 -12.47 -10.58
CA GLY A 474 -24.64 -13.56 -10.04
C GLY A 474 -23.13 -13.31 -10.01
N LEU A 475 -22.67 -12.07 -10.26
CA LEU A 475 -21.26 -11.70 -10.09
C LEU A 475 -20.89 -11.58 -8.60
N SER A 476 -19.75 -12.15 -8.22
CA SER A 476 -19.08 -11.83 -6.96
C SER A 476 -18.38 -10.47 -7.05
N LEU A 477 -18.14 -9.84 -5.89
CA LEU A 477 -17.34 -8.61 -5.81
C LEU A 477 -15.94 -8.87 -6.40
N LEU A 478 -15.49 -7.98 -7.29
CA LEU A 478 -14.12 -8.03 -7.81
C LEU A 478 -13.10 -7.84 -6.68
N HIS A 479 -13.36 -6.84 -5.83
CA HIS A 479 -12.65 -6.59 -4.59
C HIS A 479 -13.66 -6.67 -3.43
N ASN A 480 -13.54 -7.71 -2.62
CA ASN A 480 -14.49 -8.05 -1.57
C ASN A 480 -14.13 -7.49 -0.19
N ILE A 481 -13.12 -6.61 -0.12
CA ILE A 481 -12.57 -6.09 1.13
C ILE A 481 -12.34 -4.57 1.07
N GLY A 482 -12.63 -3.88 2.17
CA GLY A 482 -12.31 -2.48 2.37
C GLY A 482 -11.84 -2.22 3.81
N TYR A 483 -10.99 -1.21 3.98
CA TYR A 483 -10.44 -0.81 5.28
C TYR A 483 -10.83 0.61 5.62
N TYR A 484 -11.78 0.77 6.53
CA TYR A 484 -12.32 2.08 6.91
C TYR A 484 -11.62 2.63 8.15
N THR A 485 -10.97 3.79 8.04
CA THR A 485 -10.42 4.53 9.19
C THR A 485 -11.52 5.40 9.79
N LEU A 486 -11.89 5.14 11.05
CA LEU A 486 -12.96 5.86 11.74
C LEU A 486 -12.38 6.89 12.70
N ASN A 487 -12.46 8.17 12.39
CA ASN A 487 -12.05 9.28 13.27
C ASN A 487 -13.25 9.89 14.01
N GLU A 488 -14.41 9.94 13.36
CA GLU A 488 -15.66 10.50 13.87
C GLU A 488 -16.84 9.62 13.46
N ILE A 489 -17.85 9.49 14.33
CA ILE A 489 -19.05 8.70 14.05
C ILE A 489 -20.09 9.64 13.43
N ALA A 490 -20.63 9.27 12.27
CA ALA A 490 -21.63 10.07 11.59
C ALA A 490 -22.93 10.14 12.42
N GLY A 491 -23.59 11.30 12.34
CA GLY A 491 -24.94 11.48 12.89
C GLY A 491 -26.00 10.75 12.05
N GLY A 492 -27.27 10.93 12.43
CA GLY A 492 -28.42 10.31 11.77
C GLY A 492 -29.20 9.38 12.69
N ALA A 493 -30.20 8.69 12.14
CA ALA A 493 -31.01 7.73 12.90
C ALA A 493 -30.37 6.33 12.86
N ALA A 494 -30.23 5.72 14.02
CA ALA A 494 -29.95 4.29 14.13
C ALA A 494 -31.17 3.48 13.66
N LEU A 495 -30.94 2.32 13.03
CA LEU A 495 -32.00 1.41 12.65
C LEU A 495 -32.57 0.67 13.86
N THR A 496 -33.88 0.52 13.88
CA THR A 496 -34.58 -0.35 14.82
C THR A 496 -34.58 -1.80 14.32
N SER A 497 -34.84 -2.76 15.21
CA SER A 497 -34.81 -4.19 14.89
C SER A 497 -35.81 -4.63 13.81
N SER A 498 -36.85 -3.84 13.53
CA SER A 498 -37.79 -4.11 12.43
C SER A 498 -37.27 -3.70 11.06
N GLN A 499 -36.14 -2.98 11.00
CA GLN A 499 -35.62 -2.39 9.76
C GLN A 499 -34.42 -3.16 9.18
N TYR A 500 -33.97 -4.23 9.83
CA TYR A 500 -32.88 -5.07 9.34
C TYR A 500 -33.18 -6.56 9.54
N THR A 501 -32.56 -7.40 8.71
CA THR A 501 -32.53 -8.84 8.92
C THR A 501 -31.55 -9.16 10.04
N ALA A 502 -32.05 -9.67 11.16
CA ALA A 502 -31.23 -10.00 12.31
C ALA A 502 -30.24 -11.13 12.01
N SER A 503 -29.05 -11.04 12.59
CA SER A 503 -28.02 -12.07 12.49
C SER A 503 -28.45 -13.37 13.18
N SER A 504 -28.24 -14.51 12.52
CA SER A 504 -28.55 -15.84 13.05
C SER A 504 -27.53 -16.37 14.07
N LYS A 505 -26.38 -15.70 14.24
CA LYS A 505 -25.38 -16.13 15.22
C LYS A 505 -25.69 -15.55 16.61
N PRO A 506 -25.64 -16.36 17.68
CA PRO A 506 -25.83 -15.84 19.03
C PRO A 506 -24.73 -14.83 19.34
N THR A 507 -25.13 -13.62 19.73
CA THR A 507 -24.26 -12.63 20.38
C THR A 507 -23.70 -13.26 21.65
N MET A 508 -22.43 -13.65 21.63
CA MET A 508 -21.71 -13.98 22.87
C MET A 508 -21.61 -12.69 23.69
N SER A 509 -22.32 -12.64 24.81
CA SER A 509 -22.18 -11.57 25.80
C SER A 509 -20.77 -11.59 26.34
N HIS A 510 -19.96 -10.59 26.02
CA HIS A 510 -18.70 -10.38 26.72
C HIS A 510 -18.99 -9.68 28.05
N ASP A 511 -19.05 -10.48 29.11
CA ASP A 511 -18.96 -9.97 30.47
C ASP A 511 -17.59 -9.30 30.63
N MET A 512 -17.58 -8.03 31.05
CA MET A 512 -16.40 -7.19 31.19
C MET A 512 -15.61 -7.61 32.43
N GLY A 513 -14.96 -8.77 32.36
CA GLY A 513 -13.86 -9.09 33.26
C GLY A 513 -12.65 -8.24 32.86
N ALA A 514 -12.33 -7.24 33.68
CA ALA A 514 -11.15 -6.41 33.53
C ALA A 514 -9.89 -7.28 33.44
N MET A 515 -9.41 -7.53 32.22
CA MET A 515 -8.04 -7.99 32.00
C MET A 515 -7.16 -6.76 32.02
N THR A 516 -6.52 -6.53 33.17
CA THR A 516 -5.32 -5.71 33.27
C THR A 516 -4.35 -6.15 32.19
N ALA A 517 -3.95 -5.23 31.31
CA ALA A 517 -2.86 -5.43 30.38
C ALA A 517 -1.62 -5.82 31.18
N SER A 518 -1.28 -7.11 31.18
CA SER A 518 0.07 -7.52 31.49
C SER A 518 0.88 -7.30 30.22
N ASP A 519 1.97 -6.56 30.35
CA ASP A 519 3.08 -6.55 29.41
C ASP A 519 3.58 -7.99 29.24
N SER A 520 2.91 -8.74 28.36
CA SER A 520 3.47 -9.95 27.81
C SER A 520 4.19 -9.52 26.53
N LYS A 521 5.52 -9.40 26.65
CA LYS A 521 6.39 -9.75 25.53
C LYS A 521 5.80 -11.01 24.92
N GLY A 522 5.48 -10.98 23.63
CA GLY A 522 5.01 -12.15 22.88
C GLY A 522 6.11 -13.20 22.83
N THR A 523 6.32 -13.91 23.93
CA THR A 523 7.00 -15.19 23.96
C THR A 523 5.94 -16.22 23.56
N GLU A 524 5.68 -16.34 22.26
CA GLU A 524 5.24 -17.64 21.76
C GLU A 524 6.32 -18.65 22.12
N THR A 525 5.94 -19.55 23.03
CA THR A 525 6.72 -20.69 23.51
C THR A 525 7.16 -21.56 22.32
N ASN A 526 8.39 -22.10 22.38
CA ASN A 526 9.00 -22.99 21.39
C ASN A 526 7.96 -23.91 20.72
N SER A 527 7.63 -23.63 19.45
CA SER A 527 6.85 -24.57 18.64
C SER A 527 7.79 -25.73 18.25
N ALA A 528 7.26 -26.93 18.00
CA ALA A 528 8.11 -28.05 17.54
C ALA A 528 8.87 -27.74 16.24
N LYS A 529 8.47 -26.69 15.51
CA LYS A 529 9.07 -26.22 14.25
C LYS A 529 9.98 -24.99 14.44
N ARG A 530 10.03 -24.42 15.64
CA ARG A 530 10.87 -23.29 16.03
C ARG A 530 11.41 -23.51 17.43
N VAL A 531 12.60 -24.11 17.48
CA VAL A 531 13.34 -24.36 18.72
C VAL A 531 14.50 -23.37 18.77
N THR A 532 14.46 -22.38 19.67
CA THR A 532 15.47 -21.31 19.74
C THR A 532 16.60 -21.57 20.73
N GLU A 533 16.47 -22.61 21.55
CA GLU A 533 17.50 -23.07 22.47
C GLU A 533 18.01 -24.43 22.02
N MET A 534 19.32 -24.65 22.13
CA MET A 534 19.91 -25.94 21.75
C MET A 534 19.29 -27.07 22.58
N PRO A 535 18.76 -28.14 21.96
CA PRO A 535 18.23 -29.27 22.72
C PRO A 535 19.29 -29.86 23.65
N ALA A 536 18.93 -30.09 24.92
CA ALA A 536 19.86 -30.63 25.93
C ALA A 536 20.45 -32.01 25.53
N SER A 537 19.77 -32.76 24.67
CA SER A 537 20.24 -34.03 24.11
C SER A 537 21.38 -33.88 23.08
N TRP A 538 21.74 -32.66 22.70
CA TRP A 538 22.84 -32.36 21.78
C TRP A 538 24.13 -32.09 22.57
N THR A 539 24.59 -33.09 23.32
CA THR A 539 25.76 -33.00 24.21
C THR A 539 27.07 -32.63 23.49
N ASN A 540 27.17 -32.94 22.20
CA ASN A 540 28.32 -32.58 21.34
C ASN A 540 28.05 -31.33 20.49
N GLY A 541 26.97 -30.59 20.76
CA GLY A 541 26.52 -29.46 19.93
C GLY A 541 25.81 -29.88 18.64
N PRO A 542 25.52 -28.92 17.74
CA PRO A 542 25.04 -29.20 16.40
C PRO A 542 26.13 -29.84 15.54
N ASP A 543 25.76 -30.76 14.65
CA ASP A 543 26.66 -31.34 13.66
C ASP A 543 27.08 -30.31 12.60
N GLN A 544 26.25 -29.28 12.36
CA GLN A 544 26.53 -28.20 11.43
C GLN A 544 25.87 -26.89 11.89
N VAL A 545 26.62 -25.79 11.77
CA VAL A 545 26.11 -24.41 11.97
C VAL A 545 26.05 -23.72 10.61
N ILE A 546 24.88 -23.15 10.30
CA ILE A 546 24.64 -22.39 9.07
C ILE A 546 24.38 -20.94 9.48
N ASN A 547 25.14 -20.01 8.90
CA ASN A 547 24.88 -18.58 9.02
C ASN A 547 24.37 -18.10 7.67
N ILE A 548 23.18 -17.51 7.65
CA ILE A 548 22.54 -16.99 6.45
C ILE A 548 22.14 -15.53 6.73
N GLY A 549 22.58 -14.64 5.85
CA GLY A 549 22.30 -13.22 5.85
C GLY A 549 21.19 -12.84 4.85
N THR A 550 20.76 -11.59 4.92
CA THR A 550 19.92 -10.95 3.89
C THR A 550 20.74 -9.92 3.12
N VAL A 551 20.43 -9.73 1.84
CA VAL A 551 21.08 -8.72 0.99
C VAL A 551 20.03 -7.96 0.18
N PRO A 552 20.31 -6.70 -0.22
CA PRO A 552 19.38 -5.89 -0.99
C PRO A 552 18.83 -6.61 -2.22
N GLY A 553 17.56 -6.33 -2.53
CA GLY A 553 16.85 -6.95 -3.66
C GLY A 553 16.13 -8.25 -3.30
N LEU A 554 15.69 -8.39 -2.03
CA LEU A 554 14.87 -9.49 -1.54
C LEU A 554 15.55 -10.86 -1.72
N LYS A 555 16.77 -11.00 -1.21
CA LYS A 555 17.57 -12.23 -1.34
C LYS A 555 18.21 -12.62 -0.02
N PHE A 556 18.37 -13.92 0.16
CA PHE A 556 19.34 -14.43 1.11
C PHE A 556 20.75 -14.36 0.47
N ASP A 557 21.77 -14.12 1.28
CA ASP A 557 23.18 -14.11 0.82
C ASP A 557 23.66 -15.49 0.32
N ILE A 558 23.04 -16.56 0.81
CA ILE A 558 23.25 -17.94 0.41
C ILE A 558 22.03 -18.43 -0.36
N SER A 559 22.24 -18.91 -1.59
CA SER A 559 21.19 -19.48 -2.45
C SER A 559 21.01 -20.99 -2.30
N GLU A 560 22.01 -21.68 -1.75
CA GLU A 560 22.00 -23.13 -1.56
C GLU A 560 22.78 -23.55 -0.30
N ILE A 561 22.14 -24.36 0.52
CA ILE A 561 22.70 -24.97 1.73
C ILE A 561 22.68 -26.49 1.52
N GLN A 562 23.79 -27.16 1.82
CA GLN A 562 23.85 -28.62 1.87
C GLN A 562 23.94 -29.11 3.31
N VAL A 563 23.10 -30.09 3.66
CA VAL A 563 23.06 -30.75 4.98
C VAL A 563 22.97 -32.26 4.83
N LYS A 564 23.51 -33.01 5.80
CA LYS A 564 23.39 -34.47 5.83
C LYS A 564 22.03 -34.88 6.38
N ALA A 565 21.43 -35.94 5.82
CA ALA A 565 20.16 -36.48 6.29
C ALA A 565 20.24 -36.84 7.78
N GLY A 566 19.32 -36.29 8.58
CA GLY A 566 19.25 -36.53 10.03
C GLY A 566 20.33 -35.84 10.88
N SER A 567 21.16 -34.96 10.31
CA SER A 567 22.13 -34.20 11.11
C SER A 567 21.46 -33.10 11.94
N LYS A 568 22.08 -32.78 13.07
CA LYS A 568 21.69 -31.71 14.00
C LYS A 568 22.16 -30.36 13.47
N ILE A 569 21.23 -29.48 13.14
CA ILE A 569 21.51 -28.20 12.50
C ILE A 569 21.22 -27.06 13.48
N ARG A 570 22.15 -26.11 13.57
CA ARG A 570 21.87 -24.74 14.04
C ARG A 570 21.84 -23.82 12.83
N LEU A 571 20.74 -23.12 12.62
CA LEU A 571 20.61 -22.11 11.58
C LEU A 571 20.50 -20.73 12.24
N ASN A 572 21.34 -19.80 11.83
CA ASN A 572 21.32 -18.41 12.25
C ASN A 572 20.90 -17.54 11.06
N LEU A 573 19.73 -16.90 11.16
CA LEU A 573 19.32 -15.87 10.22
C LEU A 573 19.78 -14.51 10.76
N ASN A 574 20.70 -13.86 10.05
CA ASN A 574 21.12 -12.49 10.28
C ASN A 574 20.36 -11.59 9.30
N ASN A 575 19.56 -10.65 9.80
CA ASN A 575 18.91 -9.69 8.93
C ASN A 575 19.79 -8.45 8.79
N ASN A 576 20.51 -8.37 7.66
CA ASN A 576 21.39 -7.26 7.28
C ASN A 576 20.73 -6.30 6.27
N ASP A 577 19.40 -6.37 6.13
CA ASP A 577 18.59 -5.53 5.25
C ASP A 577 17.75 -4.55 6.09
N ASP A 578 17.25 -3.48 5.47
CA ASP A 578 16.38 -2.45 6.06
C ASP A 578 14.92 -2.91 6.16
N MET A 579 14.59 -4.13 5.71
CA MET A 579 13.25 -4.72 5.72
C MET A 579 13.13 -5.87 6.74
N LEU A 580 11.89 -6.28 7.03
CA LEU A 580 11.59 -7.42 7.91
C LEU A 580 11.71 -8.75 7.14
N HIS A 581 12.41 -9.73 7.72
CA HIS A 581 12.59 -11.03 7.07
C HIS A 581 12.44 -12.20 8.05
N ASN A 582 11.84 -13.30 7.58
CA ASN A 582 11.94 -14.61 8.23
C ASN A 582 12.59 -15.61 7.27
N LEU A 583 12.90 -16.80 7.77
CA LEU A 583 13.31 -17.95 6.98
C LEU A 583 12.46 -19.15 7.36
N VAL A 584 11.72 -19.66 6.38
CA VAL A 584 10.82 -20.81 6.53
C VAL A 584 11.31 -21.93 5.64
N VAL A 585 11.70 -23.06 6.23
CA VAL A 585 12.05 -24.28 5.50
C VAL A 585 10.77 -25.06 5.23
N VAL A 586 10.55 -25.44 3.98
CA VAL A 586 9.32 -26.12 3.53
C VAL A 586 9.60 -27.45 2.85
N LYS A 587 8.55 -28.27 2.73
CA LYS A 587 8.59 -29.49 1.91
C LYS A 587 8.94 -29.19 0.44
N PRO A 588 9.50 -30.18 -0.30
CA PRO A 588 9.81 -30.00 -1.71
C PRO A 588 8.58 -29.58 -2.52
N GLY A 589 8.72 -28.53 -3.32
CA GLY A 589 7.69 -28.09 -4.27
C GLY A 589 6.57 -27.21 -3.67
N THR A 590 6.59 -26.90 -2.37
CA THR A 590 5.51 -26.16 -1.71
C THR A 590 5.84 -24.71 -1.40
N ALA A 591 7.02 -24.20 -1.76
CA ALA A 591 7.49 -22.86 -1.41
C ALA A 591 6.51 -21.74 -1.79
N ASN A 592 6.05 -21.72 -3.04
CA ASN A 592 5.12 -20.68 -3.49
C ASN A 592 3.77 -20.78 -2.78
N THR A 593 3.24 -21.99 -2.59
CA THR A 593 1.98 -22.22 -1.85
C THR A 593 2.10 -21.76 -0.40
N VAL A 594 3.22 -22.05 0.28
CA VAL A 594 3.46 -21.59 1.66
C VAL A 594 3.63 -20.07 1.70
N GLY A 595 4.33 -19.49 0.73
CA GLY A 595 4.45 -18.03 0.59
C GLY A 595 3.11 -17.33 0.39
N GLU A 596 2.25 -17.87 -0.46
CA GLU A 596 0.89 -17.41 -0.69
C GLU A 596 0.01 -17.57 0.56
N LEU A 597 0.10 -18.71 1.26
CA LEU A 597 -0.57 -18.90 2.55
C LEU A 597 -0.11 -17.87 3.60
N GLY A 598 1.19 -17.53 3.62
CA GLY A 598 1.76 -16.50 4.48
C GLY A 598 1.20 -15.10 4.16
N LEU A 599 1.14 -14.75 2.87
CA LEU A 599 0.49 -13.53 2.37
C LEU A 599 -0.99 -13.48 2.79
N ASN A 600 -1.70 -14.61 2.68
CA ASN A 600 -3.13 -14.71 2.97
C ASN A 600 -3.48 -14.76 4.47
N LEU A 601 -2.50 -14.67 5.38
CA LEU A 601 -2.77 -14.55 6.82
C LEU A 601 -3.50 -13.24 7.17
N GLY A 602 -3.46 -12.23 6.30
CA GLY A 602 -4.13 -10.96 6.50
C GLY A 602 -3.67 -10.28 7.79
N LEU A 603 -4.61 -9.76 8.58
CA LEU A 603 -4.33 -9.11 9.87
C LEU A 603 -3.62 -10.00 10.89
N LYS A 604 -3.72 -11.34 10.76
CA LYS A 604 -3.03 -12.29 11.64
C LYS A 604 -1.56 -12.49 11.29
N GLY A 605 -1.11 -11.97 10.15
CA GLY A 605 0.25 -12.15 9.64
C GLY A 605 1.29 -11.72 10.67
N THR A 606 1.14 -10.55 11.28
CA THR A 606 2.09 -10.05 12.29
C THR A 606 2.16 -10.96 13.52
N GLU A 607 1.01 -11.33 14.09
CA GLU A 607 0.94 -12.23 15.26
C GLU A 607 1.60 -13.57 14.96
N MET A 608 1.39 -14.09 13.75
CA MET A 608 1.90 -15.39 13.31
C MET A 608 3.30 -15.33 12.67
N ASN A 609 4.00 -14.19 12.76
CA ASN A 609 5.30 -13.97 12.10
C ASN A 609 5.30 -14.29 10.60
N TYR A 610 4.15 -14.14 9.96
CA TYR A 610 3.83 -14.53 8.58
C TYR A 610 4.10 -16.01 8.25
N VAL A 611 4.19 -16.87 9.27
CA VAL A 611 4.36 -18.32 9.10
C VAL A 611 2.99 -19.00 9.14
N PRO A 612 2.47 -19.51 8.00
CA PRO A 612 1.15 -20.12 7.98
C PRO A 612 1.11 -21.46 8.71
N LYS A 613 -0.03 -21.75 9.34
CA LYS A 613 -0.30 -23.05 9.97
C LYS A 613 -0.57 -24.12 8.91
N THR A 614 0.49 -24.74 8.41
CA THR A 614 0.43 -25.86 7.46
C THR A 614 1.46 -26.95 7.82
N ASN A 615 1.18 -28.18 7.40
CA ASN A 615 2.12 -29.29 7.50
C ASN A 615 3.30 -29.17 6.54
N ASP A 616 3.26 -28.21 5.60
CA ASP A 616 4.33 -28.01 4.62
C ASP A 616 5.48 -27.15 5.14
N VAL A 617 5.25 -26.38 6.21
CA VAL A 617 6.32 -25.74 6.99
C VAL A 617 6.99 -26.81 7.84
N LEU A 618 8.31 -26.96 7.70
CA LEU A 618 9.12 -27.91 8.47
C LEU A 618 9.78 -27.21 9.66
N PHE A 619 10.48 -26.12 9.39
CA PHE A 619 11.21 -25.32 10.38
C PHE A 619 11.07 -23.85 10.04
N HIS A 620 11.11 -22.96 11.04
CA HIS A 620 11.03 -21.53 10.77
C HIS A 620 11.70 -20.69 11.87
N THR A 621 12.22 -19.54 11.46
CA THR A 621 12.45 -18.40 12.35
C THR A 621 11.12 -17.64 12.56
N ASN A 622 11.11 -16.71 13.49
CA ASN A 622 10.15 -15.61 13.49
C ASN A 622 10.59 -14.52 12.51
N ILE A 623 9.82 -13.43 12.43
CA ILE A 623 10.27 -12.22 11.73
C ILE A 623 11.44 -11.62 12.52
N VAL A 624 12.53 -11.37 11.80
CA VAL A 624 13.76 -10.75 12.30
C VAL A 624 13.77 -9.30 11.83
N GLU A 625 13.92 -8.37 12.77
CA GLU A 625 14.06 -6.93 12.49
C GLU A 625 15.42 -6.60 11.84
N PRO A 626 15.57 -5.44 11.18
CA PRO A 626 16.86 -4.96 10.69
C PRO A 626 17.95 -5.00 11.77
N GLU A 627 19.14 -5.44 11.39
CA GLU A 627 20.32 -5.58 12.27
C GLU A 627 20.13 -6.54 13.45
N LYS A 628 19.12 -7.43 13.38
CA LYS A 628 18.91 -8.50 14.37
C LYS A 628 19.24 -9.87 13.79
N THR A 629 19.40 -10.83 14.71
CA THR A 629 19.67 -12.23 14.40
C THR A 629 18.72 -13.12 15.18
N GLU A 630 18.28 -14.21 14.55
CA GLU A 630 17.60 -15.31 15.24
C GLU A 630 18.27 -16.65 14.94
N SER A 631 18.42 -17.49 15.98
CA SER A 631 18.94 -18.85 15.86
C SER A 631 17.82 -19.88 16.07
N ILE A 632 17.75 -20.90 15.21
CA ILE A 632 16.88 -22.06 15.38
C ILE A 632 17.66 -23.36 15.29
N TYR A 633 17.18 -24.39 15.99
CA TYR A 633 17.78 -25.72 16.08
C TYR A 633 16.81 -26.76 15.54
N PHE A 634 17.27 -27.60 14.62
CA PHE A 634 16.44 -28.67 14.08
C PHE A 634 17.26 -29.86 13.60
N VAL A 635 16.61 -31.01 13.48
CA VAL A 635 17.19 -32.20 12.83
C VAL A 635 16.83 -32.16 11.35
N ALA A 636 17.82 -32.19 10.47
CA ALA A 636 17.62 -32.18 9.03
C ALA A 636 16.70 -33.34 8.60
N PRO A 637 15.84 -33.15 7.57
CA PRO A 637 14.96 -34.21 7.09
C PRO A 637 15.74 -35.50 6.79
N LYS A 638 15.17 -36.66 7.11
CA LYS A 638 15.80 -37.96 6.80
C LYS A 638 15.69 -38.32 5.32
N GLN A 639 14.67 -37.80 4.63
CA GLN A 639 14.48 -38.01 3.21
C GLN A 639 15.41 -37.08 2.44
N ILE A 640 16.35 -37.69 1.70
CA ILE A 640 17.24 -37.01 0.75
C ILE A 640 16.40 -36.31 -0.32
N GLY A 641 16.81 -35.10 -0.71
CA GLY A 641 16.09 -34.32 -1.71
C GLY A 641 16.44 -32.84 -1.65
N VAL A 642 15.83 -32.09 -2.56
CA VAL A 642 15.93 -30.63 -2.60
C VAL A 642 14.68 -30.06 -1.93
N TYR A 643 14.89 -29.50 -0.74
CA TYR A 643 13.90 -28.68 -0.04
C TYR A 643 14.14 -27.22 -0.39
N GLN A 644 13.21 -26.36 0.00
CA GLN A 644 13.33 -24.92 -0.17
C GLN A 644 13.26 -24.22 1.17
N TYR A 645 13.97 -23.11 1.28
CA TYR A 645 13.70 -22.10 2.29
C TYR A 645 13.31 -20.79 1.62
N LEU A 646 12.41 -20.05 2.24
CA LEU A 646 11.88 -18.81 1.71
C LEU A 646 11.61 -17.80 2.82
N CYS A 647 11.56 -16.53 2.45
CA CYS A 647 10.93 -15.50 3.28
C CYS A 647 9.43 -15.48 2.98
N THR A 648 8.60 -15.63 4.00
CA THR A 648 7.13 -15.59 3.92
C THR A 648 6.56 -14.24 4.35
N PHE A 649 7.42 -13.27 4.69
CA PHE A 649 6.98 -11.89 4.82
C PHE A 649 6.30 -11.45 3.50
N PRO A 650 5.16 -10.74 3.55
CA PRO A 650 4.33 -10.54 2.38
C PRO A 650 5.08 -9.94 1.19
N GLY A 651 4.84 -10.50 0.01
CA GLY A 651 5.51 -10.11 -1.24
C GLY A 651 6.93 -10.67 -1.42
N HIS A 652 7.62 -11.12 -0.36
CA HIS A 652 9.02 -11.54 -0.46
C HIS A 652 9.20 -12.91 -1.11
N TYR A 653 8.27 -13.84 -0.86
CA TYR A 653 8.43 -15.25 -1.25
C TYR A 653 8.66 -15.47 -2.74
N MET A 654 8.23 -14.55 -3.61
CA MET A 654 8.41 -14.68 -5.06
C MET A 654 9.87 -14.53 -5.50
N LEU A 655 10.68 -13.80 -4.73
CA LEU A 655 12.06 -13.46 -5.06
C LEU A 655 13.06 -14.02 -4.04
N MET A 656 12.65 -14.12 -2.78
CA MET A 656 13.53 -14.45 -1.66
C MET A 656 13.43 -15.93 -1.28
N GLN A 657 14.07 -16.78 -2.09
CA GLN A 657 14.14 -18.23 -1.87
C GLN A 657 15.57 -18.76 -1.99
N GLY A 658 15.83 -19.90 -1.35
CA GLY A 658 17.02 -20.71 -1.58
C GLY A 658 16.73 -22.19 -1.40
N LYS A 659 17.75 -23.02 -1.63
CA LYS A 659 17.64 -24.49 -1.66
C LYS A 659 18.31 -25.11 -0.44
N LEU A 660 17.61 -25.97 0.28
CA LEU A 660 18.20 -26.85 1.29
C LEU A 660 18.34 -28.26 0.70
N LYS A 661 19.56 -28.61 0.25
CA LYS A 661 19.89 -29.94 -0.27
C LYS A 661 20.22 -30.88 0.87
N VAL A 662 19.34 -31.85 1.08
CA VAL A 662 19.57 -32.95 2.02
C VAL A 662 20.28 -34.08 1.28
N VAL A 663 21.51 -34.41 1.70
CA VAL A 663 22.36 -35.44 1.09
C VAL A 663 22.68 -36.58 2.05
N LYS A 664 23.29 -37.65 1.53
CA LYS A 664 23.60 -38.87 2.29
C LYS A 664 24.69 -38.67 3.34
#